data_AF-A0A8T2VZI8-F1
#
_entry.id   AF-A0A8T2VZI8-F1
#
_cell.length_a   1.000
_cell.length_b   1.000
_cell.length_c   1.000
_cell.angle_alpha   90.00
_cell.angle_beta   90.00
_cell.angle_gamma   90.00
#
_symmetry.space_group_name_H-M   'P 1'
#
loop_
_entity.id
_entity.type
_entity.pdbx_description
1 polymer ?
#
loop_
_entity_poly.entity_id
_entity_poly.type
_entity_poly.pdbx_seq_one_letter_code
_entity_poly.pdbx_strand_id
1 'polypeptide(L)'
;MTNQVHDASKMSDSSGDESAIAAANLKTHLKHVDQNAVRFAIERSKELGNKSFKQKKYADAIQFYSQAIAGDPKDKTLFSNRSAAYLASGLYEQALWDAESAVSLDNAWSKAYYRLGCAHTALNQWNNAVHALQKAAELDPSSIDINSRLQTATKRVTDGDAARRAIAASERRSLVLKLREARHADQRLLMLNQFKQSMTAPDWELEDLEWRPTWMPSMRVTPLDPDVVYKDPKKTALLGYVSSLADLSYPKAALKDLTDLPRLEAYENALKNVLKKRPRGHVLALGSGGGLLSLMALRHGAGRVSAIERSRMLYRMTKQIISSNESIPGVENVHLIARNLLAVSGVDGDGENEKEEDHAAAVALLAQEQQQKEDAEVERLPSCADILVTDLLDHAALGIGILPAIDHAAGHALLSPDAVVLPSKIRIRAVLVELLLPSTGVNGFDLSPLDKSYRWFPGDEKIELDKIPHRGLTKPFLAHSLDLQQRARDIQQRKKDRESSKKKNSCISTKGETANLQKKGYKTSSDEGDFSVSSSTEKEHEVGHEAGDGKKKKNISKQEQQWEADFEIEVEVTASGKWNGVAFWFELDLDTEEVEERDSISSSLSSGAWPFSATAPSEQTKRTGDETTLSTISSPNSSLPSNYGRSWGQAVQYMDPRFIEQGSTLKLRIRQDTGQILFSSDPPPCRLHHALAPRWHYDMVLDQLRNEAYDKAICSAVARIKERDVNSLALATTQTSLSNTNGNHAAPPQPITALDIGAGTGLLSMMAVRAGADEAYAVEVSAHMCDVAEETTIMNGYLGKILVLDRDVRRMDTVRKPDGTAPEMQQRADIAVFEIFDSGLIGEGVLHCLTAAKAKLLNSDAVLVPSWATVYAQPIEMRVATAAGFDISQANRWRWRSDYEGIELARCKNEWKPLGNAQKVFSFDFYDVEKSMKPEETCLKFEISENGVVNAIAMWFDLHLDEENSLSTSPYVEKGPTWQQAVQWMPEMRVKPGEQFAVVARHDTFSISYEISENEILQSSRATGVPLVDPVWKSAHDALQQVNSQLVKACVQNPLEYRAVAQAAVQFASRPHDLGLDAGHAAEYCMKMMG
;
A
#
# COMPACT_ATOMS: atom_id res chain seq x y z
N MET A 1 -34.01 56.28 -5.48
CA MET A 1 -34.37 56.12 -6.91
C MET A 1 -33.27 55.25 -7.52
N THR A 2 -33.47 54.02 -7.99
CA THR A 2 -34.49 53.44 -8.92
C THR A 2 -34.44 54.06 -10.31
N ASN A 3 -34.37 53.31 -11.43
CA ASN A 3 -34.26 51.85 -11.63
C ASN A 3 -33.80 51.53 -13.08
N GLN A 4 -33.53 50.26 -13.38
CA GLN A 4 -33.39 49.64 -14.73
C GLN A 4 -32.17 50.09 -15.58
N VAL A 5 -31.40 49.27 -16.33
CA VAL A 5 -31.45 47.87 -16.85
C VAL A 5 -32.12 47.70 -18.24
N HIS A 6 -31.35 47.10 -19.18
CA HIS A 6 -31.63 46.82 -20.61
C HIS A 6 -31.80 48.08 -21.51
N ASP A 7 -31.46 48.08 -22.81
CA ASP A 7 -31.00 47.04 -23.75
C ASP A 7 -29.95 47.64 -24.73
N ALA A 8 -29.04 46.85 -25.29
CA ALA A 8 -27.96 47.32 -26.18
C ALA A 8 -27.50 46.33 -27.28
N SER A 9 -28.23 45.25 -27.58
CA SER A 9 -27.85 44.34 -28.68
C SER A 9 -28.56 44.66 -30.00
N LYS A 10 -28.31 45.86 -30.57
CA LYS A 10 -28.67 46.25 -31.96
C LYS A 10 -28.13 47.65 -32.35
N MET A 11 -26.85 47.76 -32.72
CA MET A 11 -26.32 48.83 -33.59
C MET A 11 -24.87 48.53 -34.04
N SER A 12 -24.69 47.43 -34.78
CA SER A 12 -23.61 47.35 -35.78
C SER A 12 -24.08 48.01 -37.09
N ASP A 13 -23.15 48.23 -38.02
CA ASP A 13 -23.39 48.63 -39.41
C ASP A 13 -23.89 50.07 -39.64
N SER A 14 -23.07 51.06 -39.24
CA SER A 14 -23.06 52.40 -39.85
C SER A 14 -21.72 53.15 -39.72
N SER A 15 -20.98 52.95 -38.62
CA SER A 15 -19.75 53.71 -38.31
C SER A 15 -18.55 53.47 -39.25
N GLY A 16 -18.59 52.42 -40.08
CA GLY A 16 -17.53 52.12 -41.05
C GLY A 16 -17.40 53.15 -42.18
N ASP A 17 -18.54 53.68 -42.66
CA ASP A 17 -18.55 54.54 -43.85
C ASP A 17 -18.01 55.95 -43.56
N GLU A 18 -18.32 56.56 -42.41
CA GLU A 18 -17.80 57.90 -42.09
C GLU A 18 -16.26 57.92 -42.01
N SER A 19 -15.67 56.86 -41.44
CA SER A 19 -14.20 56.68 -41.40
C SER A 19 -13.63 56.47 -42.81
N ALA A 20 -14.28 55.67 -43.66
CA ALA A 20 -13.87 55.44 -45.04
C ALA A 20 -13.95 56.73 -45.90
N ILE A 21 -15.03 57.50 -45.75
CA ILE A 21 -15.25 58.79 -46.42
C ILE A 21 -14.23 59.83 -45.94
N ALA A 22 -13.96 59.93 -44.64
CA ALA A 22 -12.93 60.81 -44.10
C ALA A 22 -11.53 60.45 -44.65
N ALA A 23 -11.17 59.16 -44.67
CA ALA A 23 -9.90 58.69 -45.24
C ALA A 23 -9.81 58.91 -46.77
N ALA A 24 -10.92 58.80 -47.50
CA ALA A 24 -10.99 59.11 -48.93
C ALA A 24 -10.80 60.61 -49.21
N ASN A 25 -11.42 61.48 -48.42
CA ASN A 25 -11.27 62.94 -48.50
C ASN A 25 -9.86 63.40 -48.11
N LEU A 26 -9.22 62.74 -47.14
CA LEU A 26 -7.81 62.99 -46.81
C LEU A 26 -6.89 62.56 -47.97
N LYS A 27 -7.16 61.39 -48.59
CA LYS A 27 -6.44 60.91 -49.78
C LYS A 27 -6.60 61.80 -51.02
N THR A 28 -7.71 62.53 -51.19
CA THR A 28 -7.84 63.50 -52.29
C THR A 28 -7.09 64.80 -52.01
N HIS A 29 -7.09 65.29 -50.77
CA HIS A 29 -6.27 66.46 -50.38
C HIS A 29 -4.76 66.18 -50.45
N LEU A 30 -4.30 64.99 -50.07
CA LEU A 30 -2.89 64.62 -50.08
C LEU A 30 -2.27 64.47 -51.50
N LYS A 31 -3.08 64.41 -52.57
CA LYS A 31 -2.57 64.25 -53.96
C LYS A 31 -1.76 65.44 -54.50
N HIS A 32 -1.81 66.59 -53.84
CA HIS A 32 -1.05 67.79 -54.22
C HIS A 32 -0.01 68.22 -53.18
N VAL A 33 0.25 67.41 -52.16
CA VAL A 33 1.28 67.68 -51.14
C VAL A 33 2.61 67.06 -51.58
N ASP A 34 3.71 67.80 -51.41
CA ASP A 34 5.06 67.27 -51.66
C ASP A 34 5.32 66.03 -50.79
N GLN A 35 5.60 64.90 -51.44
CA GLN A 35 5.85 63.62 -50.77
C GLN A 35 7.11 63.67 -49.91
N ASN A 36 8.08 64.55 -50.21
CA ASN A 36 9.26 64.76 -49.36
C ASN A 36 8.88 65.49 -48.08
N ALA A 37 8.04 66.52 -48.14
CA ALA A 37 7.48 67.19 -46.97
C ALA A 37 6.62 66.25 -46.10
N VAL A 38 5.79 65.38 -46.69
CA VAL A 38 5.03 64.35 -45.95
C VAL A 38 5.98 63.39 -45.23
N ARG A 39 6.99 62.86 -45.94
CA ARG A 39 7.99 61.95 -45.36
C ARG A 39 8.80 62.61 -44.24
N PHE A 40 9.19 63.87 -44.42
CA PHE A 40 9.87 64.66 -43.38
C PHE A 40 8.98 64.89 -42.15
N ALA A 41 7.69 65.15 -42.34
CA ALA A 41 6.74 65.29 -41.24
C ALA A 41 6.54 63.97 -40.46
N ILE A 42 6.49 62.83 -41.14
CA ILE A 42 6.39 61.49 -40.51
C ILE A 42 7.63 61.20 -39.67
N GLU A 43 8.83 61.32 -40.25
CA GLU A 43 10.08 61.03 -39.53
C GLU A 43 10.28 62.01 -38.35
N ARG A 44 9.99 63.30 -38.53
CA ARG A 44 10.04 64.28 -37.44
C ARG A 44 9.04 63.96 -36.32
N SER A 45 7.84 63.46 -36.65
CA SER A 45 6.85 63.02 -35.66
C SER A 45 7.31 61.75 -34.95
N LYS A 46 7.91 60.81 -35.67
CA LYS A 46 8.52 59.58 -35.13
C LYS A 46 9.68 59.90 -34.17
N GLU A 47 10.55 60.84 -34.51
CA GLU A 47 11.60 61.38 -33.64
C GLU A 47 11.04 62.06 -32.39
N LEU A 48 10.03 62.92 -32.52
CA LEU A 48 9.39 63.61 -31.40
C LEU A 48 8.67 62.62 -30.47
N GLY A 49 8.00 61.59 -31.01
CA GLY A 49 7.42 60.50 -30.23
C GLY A 49 8.49 59.73 -29.47
N ASN A 50 9.57 59.30 -30.15
CA ASN A 50 10.71 58.61 -29.54
C ASN A 50 11.39 59.44 -28.44
N LYS A 51 11.53 60.76 -28.64
CA LYS A 51 12.09 61.69 -27.66
C LYS A 51 11.18 61.85 -26.45
N SER A 52 9.88 62.01 -26.68
CA SER A 52 8.87 62.17 -25.62
C SER A 52 8.73 60.90 -24.77
N PHE A 53 8.73 59.73 -25.41
CA PHE A 53 8.74 58.43 -24.73
C PHE A 53 9.99 58.25 -23.85
N LYS A 54 11.18 58.62 -24.36
CA LYS A 54 12.42 58.64 -23.57
C LYS A 54 12.38 59.63 -22.40
N GLN A 55 11.64 60.74 -22.53
CA GLN A 55 11.38 61.71 -21.44
C GLN A 55 10.25 61.28 -20.49
N LYS A 56 9.68 60.08 -20.65
CA LYS A 56 8.48 59.59 -19.93
C LYS A 56 7.22 60.45 -20.11
N LYS A 57 7.19 61.30 -21.15
CA LYS A 57 6.02 62.09 -21.54
C LYS A 57 5.14 61.25 -22.47
N TYR A 58 4.42 60.30 -21.88
CA TYR A 58 3.72 59.29 -22.67
C TYR A 58 2.52 59.84 -23.45
N ALA A 59 1.81 60.85 -22.94
CA ALA A 59 0.74 61.55 -23.68
C ALA A 59 1.28 62.24 -24.94
N ASP A 60 2.32 63.07 -24.81
CA ASP A 60 3.03 63.70 -25.93
C ASP A 60 3.50 62.62 -26.95
N ALA A 61 4.05 61.50 -26.46
CA ALA A 61 4.50 60.40 -27.31
C ALA A 61 3.34 59.75 -28.09
N ILE A 62 2.20 59.48 -27.45
CA ILE A 62 0.97 58.97 -28.08
C ILE A 62 0.50 59.95 -29.17
N GLN A 63 0.52 61.25 -28.90
CA GLN A 63 0.13 62.28 -29.88
C GLN A 63 1.06 62.27 -31.10
N PHE A 64 2.37 62.32 -30.90
CA PHE A 64 3.35 62.34 -31.99
C PHE A 64 3.39 61.01 -32.78
N TYR A 65 3.25 59.85 -32.14
CA TYR A 65 3.12 58.58 -32.86
C TYR A 65 1.80 58.50 -33.64
N SER A 66 0.70 59.05 -33.13
CA SER A 66 -0.57 59.12 -33.87
C SER A 66 -0.50 60.02 -35.10
N GLN A 67 0.23 61.14 -35.01
CA GLN A 67 0.54 62.01 -36.15
C GLN A 67 1.41 61.28 -37.20
N ALA A 68 2.39 60.48 -36.76
CA ALA A 68 3.19 59.65 -37.66
C ALA A 68 2.34 58.56 -38.36
N ILE A 69 1.47 57.85 -37.61
CA ILE A 69 0.57 56.81 -38.14
C ILE A 69 -0.44 57.38 -39.15
N ALA A 70 -0.89 58.62 -38.97
CA ALA A 70 -1.76 59.29 -39.94
C ALA A 70 -1.07 59.56 -41.30
N GLY A 71 0.27 59.65 -41.31
CA GLY A 71 1.06 59.79 -42.54
C GLY A 71 1.56 58.46 -43.12
N ASP A 72 1.98 57.50 -42.27
CA ASP A 72 2.28 56.13 -42.65
C ASP A 72 1.50 55.11 -41.79
N PRO A 73 0.29 54.71 -42.22
CA PRO A 73 -0.51 53.71 -41.53
C PRO A 73 -0.04 52.26 -41.76
N LYS A 74 1.11 52.04 -42.41
CA LYS A 74 1.70 50.70 -42.63
C LYS A 74 2.98 50.46 -41.81
N ASP A 75 3.57 51.48 -41.20
CA ASP A 75 4.73 51.30 -40.32
C ASP A 75 4.33 50.67 -38.97
N LYS A 76 4.38 49.34 -38.93
CA LYS A 76 4.26 48.49 -37.73
C LYS A 76 5.05 49.01 -36.52
N THR A 77 6.18 49.69 -36.73
CA THR A 77 7.02 50.19 -35.63
C THR A 77 6.38 51.34 -34.90
N LEU A 78 5.54 52.14 -35.56
CA LEU A 78 4.78 53.21 -34.91
C LEU A 78 3.71 52.63 -33.99
N PHE A 79 2.94 51.64 -34.45
CA PHE A 79 1.94 50.93 -33.64
C PHE A 79 2.58 50.24 -32.42
N SER A 80 3.68 49.50 -32.59
CA SER A 80 4.41 48.85 -31.48
C SER A 80 4.99 49.85 -30.46
N ASN A 81 5.38 51.05 -30.91
CA ASN A 81 5.88 52.12 -30.03
C ASN A 81 4.73 52.90 -29.36
N ARG A 82 3.59 53.10 -30.02
CA ARG A 82 2.40 53.71 -29.43
C ARG A 82 1.72 52.78 -28.42
N SER A 83 1.64 51.48 -28.70
CA SER A 83 1.32 50.42 -27.73
C SER A 83 2.21 50.52 -26.49
N ALA A 84 3.53 50.70 -26.66
CA ALA A 84 4.46 50.88 -25.54
C ALA A 84 4.13 52.14 -24.68
N ALA A 85 3.74 53.23 -25.33
CA ALA A 85 3.35 54.48 -24.65
C ALA A 85 2.00 54.35 -23.93
N TYR A 86 1.04 53.64 -24.53
CA TYR A 86 -0.23 53.29 -23.89
C TYR A 86 -0.05 52.37 -22.67
N LEU A 87 0.77 51.31 -22.76
CA LEU A 87 1.15 50.46 -21.61
C LEU A 87 1.74 51.30 -20.46
N ALA A 88 2.66 52.21 -20.78
CA ALA A 88 3.28 53.09 -19.79
C ALA A 88 2.36 54.19 -19.23
N SER A 89 1.18 54.39 -19.85
CA SER A 89 0.15 55.35 -19.43
C SER A 89 -1.02 54.70 -18.67
N GLY A 90 -1.04 53.38 -18.51
CA GLY A 90 -2.19 52.65 -17.95
C GLY A 90 -3.35 52.38 -18.93
N LEU A 91 -3.16 52.69 -20.22
CA LEU A 91 -4.19 52.62 -21.26
C LEU A 91 -4.16 51.26 -21.97
N TYR A 92 -4.51 50.20 -21.25
CA TYR A 92 -4.19 48.83 -21.64
C TYR A 92 -5.00 48.29 -22.84
N GLU A 93 -6.24 48.74 -23.03
CA GLU A 93 -7.08 48.35 -24.18
C GLU A 93 -6.57 48.99 -25.49
N GLN A 94 -6.15 50.26 -25.42
CA GLN A 94 -5.53 50.97 -26.53
C GLN A 94 -4.16 50.36 -26.86
N ALA A 95 -3.42 49.91 -25.84
CA ALA A 95 -2.16 49.17 -26.01
C ALA A 95 -2.35 47.81 -26.66
N LEU A 96 -3.45 47.11 -26.36
CA LEU A 96 -3.83 45.83 -26.97
C LEU A 96 -4.12 46.03 -28.46
N TRP A 97 -5.02 46.97 -28.80
CA TRP A 97 -5.41 47.24 -30.19
C TRP A 97 -4.23 47.65 -31.09
N ASP A 98 -3.30 48.47 -30.57
CA ASP A 98 -2.06 48.82 -31.27
C ASP A 98 -1.11 47.63 -31.41
N ALA A 99 -1.08 46.69 -30.45
CA ALA A 99 -0.24 45.50 -30.53
C ALA A 99 -0.81 44.48 -31.53
N GLU A 100 -2.12 44.26 -31.54
CA GLU A 100 -2.84 43.47 -32.55
C GLU A 100 -2.64 44.06 -33.94
N SER A 101 -2.76 45.38 -34.08
CA SER A 101 -2.44 46.10 -35.32
C SER A 101 -1.00 45.87 -35.76
N ALA A 102 -0.02 45.95 -34.85
CA ALA A 102 1.38 45.67 -35.15
C ALA A 102 1.65 44.20 -35.57
N VAL A 103 0.92 43.22 -35.02
CA VAL A 103 0.99 41.80 -35.43
C VAL A 103 0.34 41.58 -36.78
N SER A 104 -0.79 42.26 -37.07
CA SER A 104 -1.47 42.16 -38.38
C SER A 104 -0.64 42.74 -39.54
N LEU A 105 0.24 43.71 -39.26
CA LEU A 105 1.18 44.29 -40.22
C LEU A 105 2.47 43.48 -40.40
N ASP A 106 2.85 42.64 -39.44
CA ASP A 106 3.94 41.65 -39.58
C ASP A 106 3.78 40.51 -38.56
N ASN A 107 3.35 39.35 -39.07
CA ASN A 107 3.11 38.14 -38.28
C ASN A 107 4.39 37.35 -37.92
N ALA A 108 5.57 37.80 -38.39
CA ALA A 108 6.88 37.23 -38.05
C ALA A 108 7.67 38.11 -37.05
N TRP A 109 7.10 39.21 -36.55
CA TRP A 109 7.83 40.16 -35.71
C TRP A 109 7.65 39.90 -34.21
N SER A 110 8.63 39.20 -33.59
CA SER A 110 8.66 38.88 -32.14
C SER A 110 8.27 40.07 -31.24
N LYS A 111 8.76 41.28 -31.54
CA LYS A 111 8.49 42.49 -30.73
C LYS A 111 7.01 42.94 -30.75
N ALA A 112 6.23 42.60 -31.77
CA ALA A 112 4.80 42.84 -31.78
C ALA A 112 4.07 41.86 -30.82
N TYR A 113 4.35 40.56 -30.92
CA TYR A 113 3.82 39.55 -30.00
C TYR A 113 4.23 39.79 -28.54
N TYR A 114 5.45 40.28 -28.29
CA TYR A 114 5.88 40.71 -26.96
C TYR A 114 5.06 41.89 -26.42
N ARG A 115 4.68 42.87 -27.27
CA ARG A 115 3.77 43.96 -26.87
C ARG A 115 2.37 43.44 -26.59
N LEU A 116 1.87 42.53 -27.43
CA LEU A 116 0.57 41.86 -27.27
C LEU A 116 0.50 41.10 -25.94
N GLY A 117 1.54 40.31 -25.64
CA GLY A 117 1.70 39.61 -24.37
C GLY A 117 1.77 40.56 -23.17
N CYS A 118 2.45 41.71 -23.29
CA CYS A 118 2.46 42.73 -22.25
C CYS A 118 1.08 43.39 -22.04
N ALA A 119 0.30 43.61 -23.10
CA ALA A 119 -1.05 44.16 -23.01
C ALA A 119 -2.02 43.18 -22.34
N HIS A 120 -2.05 41.92 -22.78
CA HIS A 120 -2.82 40.87 -22.10
C HIS A 120 -2.39 40.68 -20.64
N THR A 121 -1.09 40.77 -20.32
CA THR A 121 -0.58 40.73 -18.93
C THR A 121 -1.16 41.88 -18.10
N ALA A 122 -1.15 43.11 -18.62
CA ALA A 122 -1.70 44.27 -17.92
C ALA A 122 -3.22 44.21 -17.74
N LEU A 123 -3.93 43.57 -18.68
CA LEU A 123 -5.37 43.27 -18.60
C LEU A 123 -5.70 42.04 -17.74
N ASN A 124 -4.72 41.40 -17.08
CA ASN A 124 -4.86 40.12 -16.36
C ASN A 124 -5.41 38.95 -17.21
N GLN A 125 -5.28 39.02 -18.53
CA GLN A 125 -5.69 37.98 -19.49
C GLN A 125 -4.58 36.94 -19.66
N TRP A 126 -4.25 36.23 -18.58
CA TRP A 126 -3.03 35.40 -18.47
C TRP A 126 -2.89 34.33 -19.57
N ASN A 127 -3.96 33.67 -20.00
CA ASN A 127 -3.92 32.69 -21.09
C ASN A 127 -3.50 33.32 -22.44
N ASN A 128 -4.10 34.47 -22.78
CA ASN A 128 -3.78 35.21 -24.00
C ASN A 128 -2.35 35.75 -23.95
N ALA A 129 -1.90 36.16 -22.75
CA ALA A 129 -0.52 36.58 -22.51
C ALA A 129 0.48 35.44 -22.74
N VAL A 130 0.19 34.22 -22.25
CA VAL A 130 1.02 33.03 -22.50
C VAL A 130 1.11 32.72 -24.00
N HIS A 131 -0.01 32.66 -24.72
CA HIS A 131 0.00 32.37 -26.16
C HIS A 131 0.80 33.41 -26.97
N ALA A 132 0.60 34.71 -26.68
CA ALA A 132 1.35 35.78 -27.33
C ALA A 132 2.86 35.73 -26.97
N LEU A 133 3.22 35.45 -25.72
CA LEU A 133 4.63 35.35 -25.30
C LEU A 133 5.32 34.08 -25.81
N GLN A 134 4.59 32.98 -26.01
CA GLN A 134 5.08 31.78 -26.70
C GLN A 134 5.45 32.11 -28.15
N LYS A 135 4.55 32.77 -28.91
CA LYS A 135 4.86 33.22 -30.27
C LYS A 135 6.01 34.24 -30.32
N ALA A 136 6.13 35.10 -29.31
CA ALA A 136 7.29 36.00 -29.18
C ALA A 136 8.61 35.23 -28.96
N ALA A 137 8.58 34.15 -28.16
CA ALA A 137 9.74 33.30 -27.84
C ALA A 137 10.13 32.35 -28.99
N GLU A 138 9.17 31.86 -29.78
CA GLU A 138 9.44 31.14 -31.04
C GLU A 138 10.22 32.02 -32.04
N LEU A 139 9.88 33.30 -32.09
CA LEU A 139 10.46 34.27 -33.02
C LEU A 139 11.74 34.97 -32.49
N ASP A 140 11.99 34.95 -31.18
CA ASP A 140 13.27 35.33 -30.55
C ASP A 140 13.53 34.48 -29.28
N PRO A 141 14.11 33.28 -29.44
CA PRO A 141 14.42 32.40 -28.30
C PRO A 141 15.46 32.98 -27.34
N SER A 142 16.25 33.98 -27.78
CA SER A 142 17.37 34.54 -27.02
C SER A 142 16.96 35.57 -25.96
N SER A 143 15.73 36.07 -26.05
CA SER A 143 15.27 37.20 -25.24
C SER A 143 14.89 36.83 -23.80
N ILE A 144 15.74 37.27 -22.87
CA ILE A 144 15.57 37.06 -21.42
C ILE A 144 14.24 37.66 -20.91
N ASP A 145 13.82 38.84 -21.38
CA ASP A 145 12.59 39.51 -20.92
C ASP A 145 11.32 38.87 -21.52
N ILE A 146 11.38 38.27 -22.72
CA ILE A 146 10.29 37.43 -23.23
C ILE A 146 10.16 36.18 -22.36
N ASN A 147 11.25 35.45 -22.16
CA ASN A 147 11.26 34.20 -21.40
C ASN A 147 10.84 34.39 -19.92
N SER A 148 11.31 35.46 -19.27
CA SER A 148 10.92 35.80 -17.89
C SER A 148 9.43 36.16 -17.76
N ARG A 149 8.87 36.91 -18.71
CA ARG A 149 7.43 37.21 -18.74
C ARG A 149 6.60 35.97 -19.06
N LEU A 150 7.05 35.13 -19.98
CA LEU A 150 6.40 33.86 -20.31
C LEU A 150 6.35 32.96 -19.07
N GLN A 151 7.45 32.82 -18.33
CA GLN A 151 7.50 32.08 -17.07
C GLN A 151 6.52 32.66 -16.03
N THR A 152 6.49 33.99 -15.89
CA THR A 152 5.60 34.69 -14.93
C THR A 152 4.12 34.52 -15.29
N ALA A 153 3.76 34.67 -16.57
CA ALA A 153 2.40 34.49 -17.05
C ALA A 153 1.96 33.02 -16.95
N THR A 154 2.83 32.07 -17.34
CA THR A 154 2.58 30.63 -17.19
C THR A 154 2.33 30.27 -15.74
N LYS A 155 3.16 30.77 -14.80
CA LYS A 155 2.94 30.54 -13.37
C LYS A 155 1.58 31.08 -12.90
N ARG A 156 1.17 32.28 -13.33
CA ARG A 156 -0.16 32.83 -12.98
C ARG A 156 -1.32 32.02 -13.53
N VAL A 157 -1.17 31.38 -14.70
CA VAL A 157 -2.15 30.41 -15.23
C VAL A 157 -2.16 29.16 -14.34
N THR A 158 -1.01 28.52 -14.11
CA THR A 158 -0.93 27.27 -13.34
C THR A 158 -1.40 27.42 -11.89
N ASP A 159 -1.06 28.53 -11.23
CA ASP A 159 -1.51 28.84 -9.86
C ASP A 159 -3.04 29.01 -9.82
N GLY A 160 -3.62 29.71 -10.81
CA GLY A 160 -5.07 29.90 -10.94
C GLY A 160 -5.83 28.61 -11.26
N ASP A 161 -5.29 27.75 -12.12
CA ASP A 161 -5.87 26.45 -12.45
C ASP A 161 -5.64 25.40 -11.36
N ALA A 162 -4.58 25.51 -10.55
CA ALA A 162 -4.44 24.73 -9.32
C ALA A 162 -5.51 25.13 -8.30
N ALA A 163 -5.74 26.43 -8.07
CA ALA A 163 -6.79 26.91 -7.18
C ALA A 163 -8.20 26.48 -7.64
N ARG A 164 -8.52 26.61 -8.93
CA ARG A 164 -9.80 26.13 -9.50
C ARG A 164 -9.98 24.62 -9.31
N ARG A 165 -8.95 23.82 -9.62
CA ARG A 165 -8.98 22.36 -9.39
C ARG A 165 -9.14 21.99 -7.92
N ALA A 166 -8.49 22.72 -7.01
CA ALA A 166 -8.60 22.47 -5.56
C ALA A 166 -10.02 22.70 -5.03
N ILE A 167 -10.71 23.75 -5.49
CA ILE A 167 -12.12 24.02 -5.16
C ILE A 167 -13.02 22.92 -5.70
N ALA A 168 -12.93 22.62 -7.00
CA ALA A 168 -13.74 21.55 -7.62
C ALA A 168 -13.49 20.18 -6.97
N ALA A 169 -12.25 19.86 -6.61
CA ALA A 169 -11.91 18.63 -5.87
C ALA A 169 -12.39 18.64 -4.42
N SER A 170 -12.74 19.80 -3.83
CA SER A 170 -13.39 19.89 -2.51
C SER A 170 -14.89 19.63 -2.63
N GLU A 171 -15.54 20.25 -3.62
CA GLU A 171 -16.96 20.04 -3.94
C GLU A 171 -17.24 18.57 -4.30
N ARG A 172 -16.40 17.97 -5.17
CA ARG A 172 -16.42 16.53 -5.51
C ARG A 172 -16.33 15.65 -4.26
N ARG A 173 -15.45 15.97 -3.29
CA ARG A 173 -15.33 15.23 -2.02
C ARG A 173 -16.59 15.35 -1.15
N SER A 174 -17.19 16.54 -1.07
CA SER A 174 -18.47 16.72 -0.36
C SER A 174 -19.60 15.88 -0.99
N LEU A 175 -19.58 15.69 -2.31
CA LEU A 175 -20.55 14.88 -3.02
C LEU A 175 -20.32 13.37 -2.84
N VAL A 176 -19.07 12.89 -2.92
CA VAL A 176 -18.73 11.47 -2.65
C VAL A 176 -19.22 11.05 -1.27
N LEU A 177 -18.97 11.87 -0.23
CA LEU A 177 -19.40 11.55 1.14
C LEU A 177 -20.93 11.36 1.22
N LYS A 178 -21.71 12.24 0.58
CA LYS A 178 -23.19 12.16 0.54
C LYS A 178 -23.69 10.96 -0.27
N LEU A 179 -23.06 10.65 -1.41
CA LEU A 179 -23.40 9.48 -2.23
C LEU A 179 -23.11 8.17 -1.47
N ARG A 180 -21.97 8.09 -0.79
CA ARG A 180 -21.60 6.98 0.08
C ARG A 180 -22.56 6.83 1.26
N GLU A 181 -22.90 7.93 1.94
CA GLU A 181 -23.92 7.95 3.00
C GLU A 181 -25.28 7.42 2.53
N ALA A 182 -25.74 7.84 1.34
CA ALA A 182 -26.96 7.33 0.73
C ALA A 182 -26.86 5.83 0.35
N ARG A 183 -25.79 5.39 -0.34
CA ARG A 183 -25.57 3.98 -0.69
C ARG A 183 -25.62 3.09 0.54
N HIS A 184 -24.96 3.47 1.63
CA HIS A 184 -24.97 2.65 2.84
C HIS A 184 -26.32 2.65 3.55
N ALA A 185 -27.14 3.72 3.43
CA ALA A 185 -28.52 3.69 3.90
C ALA A 185 -29.37 2.69 3.09
N ASP A 186 -29.20 2.64 1.77
CA ASP A 186 -29.88 1.69 0.88
C ASP A 186 -29.39 0.24 1.10
N GLN A 187 -28.07 0.01 1.22
CA GLN A 187 -27.50 -1.30 1.57
C GLN A 187 -27.97 -1.78 2.94
N ARG A 188 -28.05 -0.89 3.95
CA ARG A 188 -28.62 -1.17 5.28
C ARG A 188 -30.08 -1.59 5.15
N LEU A 189 -30.89 -0.87 4.37
CA LEU A 189 -32.28 -1.21 4.12
C LEU A 189 -32.43 -2.56 3.41
N LEU A 190 -31.58 -2.84 2.42
CA LEU A 190 -31.58 -4.10 1.67
C LEU A 190 -31.23 -5.30 2.56
N MET A 191 -30.13 -5.23 3.32
CA MET A 191 -29.74 -6.28 4.27
C MET A 191 -30.80 -6.47 5.35
N LEU A 192 -31.37 -5.38 5.88
CA LEU A 192 -32.44 -5.44 6.88
C LEU A 192 -33.71 -6.09 6.32
N ASN A 193 -34.05 -5.86 5.05
CA ASN A 193 -35.17 -6.53 4.38
C ASN A 193 -34.88 -8.01 4.11
N GLN A 194 -33.67 -8.37 3.68
CA GLN A 194 -33.27 -9.78 3.50
C GLN A 194 -33.26 -10.54 4.84
N PHE A 195 -32.76 -9.91 5.91
CA PHE A 195 -32.79 -10.47 7.27
C PHE A 195 -34.22 -10.64 7.80
N LYS A 196 -35.13 -9.69 7.53
CA LYS A 196 -36.57 -9.83 7.82
C LYS A 196 -37.29 -10.86 6.95
N GLN A 197 -36.69 -11.32 5.84
CA GLN A 197 -37.22 -12.41 5.02
C GLN A 197 -36.68 -13.79 5.44
N SER A 198 -35.46 -13.86 6.00
CA SER A 198 -34.91 -15.11 6.56
C SER A 198 -35.37 -15.40 8.00
N MET A 199 -35.63 -14.36 8.80
CA MET A 199 -36.10 -14.46 10.18
C MET A 199 -37.61 -14.25 10.30
N THR A 200 -38.31 -15.17 10.97
CA THR A 200 -39.73 -15.01 11.34
C THR A 200 -39.90 -14.14 12.60
N ALA A 201 -39.40 -12.89 12.51
CA ALA A 201 -39.28 -11.91 13.60
C ALA A 201 -38.26 -12.34 14.71
N PRO A 202 -37.86 -11.49 15.70
CA PRO A 202 -38.53 -10.30 16.26
C PRO A 202 -37.93 -8.94 15.82
N ASP A 203 -38.52 -7.84 16.30
CA ASP A 203 -38.03 -6.48 16.11
C ASP A 203 -36.71 -6.22 16.86
N TRP A 204 -35.71 -5.72 16.14
CA TRP A 204 -34.41 -5.25 16.66
C TRP A 204 -34.28 -3.76 16.31
N GLU A 205 -33.74 -2.96 17.24
CA GLU A 205 -33.60 -1.51 17.02
C GLU A 205 -32.49 -1.19 16.01
N LEU A 206 -32.70 -0.14 15.21
CA LEU A 206 -31.90 0.12 14.00
C LEU A 206 -30.42 0.42 14.28
N GLU A 207 -30.09 0.92 15.48
CA GLU A 207 -28.77 1.41 15.87
C GLU A 207 -27.72 0.29 15.87
N ASP A 208 -28.10 -0.93 16.27
CA ASP A 208 -27.19 -2.08 16.32
C ASP A 208 -26.64 -2.49 14.94
N LEU A 209 -27.29 -2.10 13.83
CA LEU A 209 -26.89 -2.46 12.47
C LEU A 209 -25.90 -1.48 11.81
N GLU A 210 -25.46 -0.42 12.49
CA GLU A 210 -24.50 0.56 11.93
C GLU A 210 -23.04 0.05 11.95
N TRP A 211 -22.73 -0.96 11.13
CA TRP A 211 -21.34 -1.35 10.90
C TRP A 211 -20.67 -0.40 9.90
N ARG A 212 -19.83 0.49 10.44
CA ARG A 212 -18.55 0.89 9.84
C ARG A 212 -17.50 0.93 10.96
N PRO A 213 -16.21 0.64 10.70
CA PRO A 213 -15.17 0.60 11.74
C PRO A 213 -14.69 2.00 12.22
N THR A 214 -15.62 2.86 12.64
CA THR A 214 -15.38 4.28 13.01
C THR A 214 -14.58 4.51 14.30
N TRP A 215 -14.18 3.45 15.01
CA TRP A 215 -13.56 3.54 16.35
C TRP A 215 -12.11 3.00 16.43
N MET A 216 -11.52 2.58 15.31
CA MET A 216 -10.20 1.94 15.25
C MET A 216 -9.04 2.64 15.98
N PRO A 217 -8.91 3.99 16.01
CA PRO A 217 -7.84 4.66 16.77
C PRO A 217 -7.82 4.34 18.27
N SER A 218 -8.97 3.96 18.85
CA SER A 218 -9.09 3.64 20.28
C SER A 218 -8.72 2.19 20.64
N MET A 219 -8.72 1.27 19.66
CA MET A 219 -8.50 -0.16 19.89
C MET A 219 -7.01 -0.53 19.97
N ARG A 220 -6.13 0.11 19.18
CA ARG A 220 -4.66 -0.13 19.19
C ARG A 220 -3.97 0.18 20.53
N VAL A 221 -4.61 1.04 21.31
CA VAL A 221 -4.10 1.54 22.59
C VAL A 221 -4.37 0.48 23.66
N THR A 222 -5.64 0.34 24.05
CA THR A 222 -6.11 -0.46 25.19
C THR A 222 -5.69 -1.93 25.12
N PRO A 223 -5.01 -2.49 26.14
CA PRO A 223 -4.72 -3.91 26.23
C PRO A 223 -5.95 -4.80 26.07
N LEU A 224 -5.78 -5.93 25.37
CA LEU A 224 -6.75 -7.00 25.35
C LEU A 224 -6.61 -7.80 26.65
N ASP A 225 -7.72 -7.96 27.37
CA ASP A 225 -7.82 -8.90 28.48
C ASP A 225 -8.04 -10.31 27.90
N PRO A 226 -7.05 -11.22 27.95
CA PRO A 226 -7.19 -12.56 27.37
C PRO A 226 -8.30 -13.34 28.10
N ASP A 227 -8.47 -13.08 29.38
CA ASP A 227 -9.49 -13.67 30.25
C ASP A 227 -10.90 -13.29 29.80
N VAL A 228 -11.08 -12.15 29.09
CA VAL A 228 -12.35 -11.76 28.45
C VAL A 228 -12.50 -12.37 27.06
N VAL A 229 -11.40 -12.60 26.34
CA VAL A 229 -11.40 -13.29 25.03
C VAL A 229 -11.74 -14.77 25.19
N TYR A 230 -11.10 -15.48 26.13
CA TYR A 230 -11.32 -16.90 26.37
C TYR A 230 -12.71 -17.23 26.96
N LYS A 231 -13.36 -16.26 27.63
CA LYS A 231 -14.74 -16.41 28.15
C LYS A 231 -15.82 -16.30 27.07
N ASP A 232 -15.48 -15.90 25.84
CA ASP A 232 -16.39 -15.87 24.69
C ASP A 232 -16.07 -17.06 23.77
N PRO A 233 -16.92 -18.11 23.71
CA PRO A 233 -16.66 -19.30 22.90
C PRO A 233 -16.48 -19.01 21.40
N LYS A 234 -17.09 -17.94 20.86
CA LYS A 234 -16.91 -17.57 19.45
C LYS A 234 -15.54 -16.97 19.23
N LYS A 235 -15.07 -16.09 20.14
CA LYS A 235 -13.71 -15.54 20.07
C LYS A 235 -12.64 -16.60 20.35
N THR A 236 -12.87 -17.53 21.27
CA THR A 236 -11.96 -18.65 21.55
C THR A 236 -11.79 -19.56 20.33
N ALA A 237 -12.90 -19.98 19.70
CA ALA A 237 -12.84 -20.81 18.49
C ALA A 237 -12.16 -20.07 17.31
N LEU A 238 -12.40 -18.76 17.19
CA LEU A 238 -11.74 -17.91 16.20
C LEU A 238 -10.24 -17.77 16.48
N LEU A 239 -9.84 -17.53 17.74
CA LEU A 239 -8.44 -17.41 18.13
C LEU A 239 -7.68 -18.71 17.83
N GLY A 240 -8.24 -19.87 18.18
CA GLY A 240 -7.66 -21.17 17.82
C GLY A 240 -7.53 -21.38 16.30
N TYR A 241 -8.49 -20.89 15.49
CA TYR A 241 -8.36 -20.88 14.03
C TYR A 241 -7.19 -20.00 13.55
N VAL A 242 -7.02 -18.79 14.09
CA VAL A 242 -5.94 -17.87 13.71
C VAL A 242 -4.57 -18.40 14.17
N SER A 243 -4.48 -18.93 15.38
CA SER A 243 -3.28 -19.61 15.90
C SER A 243 -2.89 -20.81 15.03
N SER A 244 -3.87 -21.65 14.64
CA SER A 244 -3.65 -22.79 13.74
C SER A 244 -3.20 -22.37 12.35
N LEU A 245 -3.72 -21.25 11.84
CA LEU A 245 -3.31 -20.68 10.55
C LEU A 245 -1.85 -20.22 10.60
N ALA A 246 -1.44 -19.54 11.66
CA ALA A 246 -0.07 -19.09 11.88
C ALA A 246 0.92 -20.26 12.09
N ASP A 247 0.55 -21.29 12.87
CA ASP A 247 1.42 -22.48 13.06
C ASP A 247 1.72 -23.21 11.74
N LEU A 248 0.76 -23.22 10.80
CA LEU A 248 0.97 -23.81 9.48
C LEU A 248 1.82 -22.94 8.55
N SER A 249 1.80 -21.60 8.66
CA SER A 249 2.58 -20.72 7.79
C SER A 249 4.02 -20.49 8.27
N TYR A 250 4.29 -20.53 9.58
CA TYR A 250 5.63 -20.26 10.13
C TYR A 250 6.80 -21.01 9.46
N PRO A 251 6.74 -22.34 9.19
CA PRO A 251 7.88 -23.05 8.58
C PRO A 251 8.20 -22.59 7.17
N LYS A 252 7.20 -22.04 6.46
CA LYS A 252 7.38 -21.49 5.11
C LYS A 252 7.97 -20.09 5.14
N ALA A 253 7.57 -19.25 6.10
CA ALA A 253 8.19 -17.95 6.36
C ALA A 253 9.68 -18.13 6.74
N ALA A 254 9.97 -19.09 7.63
CA ALA A 254 11.31 -19.42 8.12
C ALA A 254 12.32 -19.81 7.02
N LEU A 255 11.86 -20.20 5.82
CA LEU A 255 12.75 -20.50 4.70
C LEU A 255 13.61 -19.31 4.26
N LYS A 256 13.13 -18.07 4.47
CA LYS A 256 13.91 -16.85 4.20
C LYS A 256 14.97 -16.60 5.28
N ASP A 257 14.57 -16.74 6.55
CA ASP A 257 15.46 -16.58 7.71
C ASP A 257 16.63 -17.57 7.67
N LEU A 258 16.35 -18.82 7.29
CA LEU A 258 17.36 -19.89 7.14
C LEU A 258 18.38 -19.64 6.01
N THR A 259 18.17 -18.64 5.14
CA THR A 259 19.11 -18.26 4.07
C THR A 259 19.75 -16.89 4.27
N ASP A 260 19.41 -16.17 5.34
CA ASP A 260 19.90 -14.82 5.61
C ASP A 260 21.31 -14.85 6.21
N LEU A 261 22.30 -15.16 5.37
CA LEU A 261 23.70 -15.37 5.78
C LEU A 261 24.26 -14.24 6.67
N PRO A 262 24.03 -12.94 6.43
CA PRO A 262 24.47 -11.88 7.35
C PRO A 262 23.90 -11.98 8.77
N ARG A 263 22.61 -12.34 8.92
CA ARG A 263 21.94 -12.57 10.20
C ARG A 263 22.55 -13.79 10.90
N LEU A 264 22.71 -14.89 10.16
CA LEU A 264 23.28 -16.14 10.64
C LEU A 264 24.76 -16.01 11.06
N GLU A 265 25.60 -15.34 10.26
CA GLU A 265 27.03 -15.12 10.56
C GLU A 265 27.24 -14.21 11.77
N ALA A 266 26.39 -13.20 11.97
CA ALA A 266 26.45 -12.32 13.13
C ALA A 266 26.12 -13.07 14.43
N TYR A 267 25.02 -13.84 14.46
CA TYR A 267 24.71 -14.70 15.61
C TYR A 267 25.77 -15.79 15.85
N GLU A 268 26.31 -16.41 14.79
CA GLU A 268 27.37 -17.41 14.94
C GLU A 268 28.65 -16.80 15.54
N ASN A 269 29.05 -15.59 15.12
CA ASN A 269 30.22 -14.91 15.70
C ASN A 269 29.97 -14.45 17.14
N ALA A 270 28.76 -14.03 17.50
CA ALA A 270 28.38 -13.70 18.87
C ALA A 270 28.48 -14.93 19.80
N LEU A 271 27.81 -16.04 19.43
CA LEU A 271 27.86 -17.31 20.14
C LEU A 271 29.31 -17.80 20.32
N LYS A 272 30.11 -17.76 19.24
CA LYS A 272 31.55 -18.07 19.22
C LYS A 272 32.37 -17.20 20.16
N ASN A 273 32.04 -15.92 20.33
CA ASN A 273 32.74 -15.02 21.25
C ASN A 273 32.35 -15.27 22.71
N VAL A 274 31.08 -15.55 23.00
CA VAL A 274 30.62 -15.88 24.36
C VAL A 274 31.11 -17.27 24.79
N LEU A 275 31.05 -18.29 23.92
CA LEU A 275 31.49 -19.65 24.23
C LEU A 275 33.01 -19.78 24.41
N LYS A 276 33.84 -18.92 23.80
CA LYS A 276 35.27 -18.77 24.19
C LYS A 276 35.43 -18.36 25.65
N LYS A 277 34.57 -17.45 26.14
CA LYS A 277 34.57 -16.99 27.53
C LYS A 277 33.86 -17.98 28.47
N ARG A 278 32.96 -18.83 27.95
CA ARG A 278 32.14 -19.82 28.67
C ARG A 278 32.17 -21.20 28.01
N PRO A 279 33.34 -21.88 27.97
CA PRO A 279 33.48 -23.18 27.31
C PRO A 279 32.60 -24.23 28.00
N ARG A 280 31.88 -25.03 27.19
CA ARG A 280 30.87 -26.00 27.66
C ARG A 280 29.69 -25.39 28.45
N GLY A 281 29.46 -24.08 28.37
CA GLY A 281 28.28 -23.45 28.95
C GLY A 281 26.97 -24.04 28.42
N HIS A 282 25.90 -23.94 29.22
CA HIS A 282 24.56 -24.33 28.83
C HIS A 282 23.88 -23.17 28.08
N VAL A 283 23.44 -23.42 26.84
CA VAL A 283 22.74 -22.44 26.01
C VAL A 283 21.24 -22.70 26.06
N LEU A 284 20.45 -21.64 26.31
CA LEU A 284 19.00 -21.63 26.15
C LEU A 284 18.65 -20.86 24.87
N ALA A 285 18.12 -21.57 23.87
CA ALA A 285 17.62 -20.98 22.64
C ALA A 285 16.10 -20.79 22.74
N LEU A 286 15.61 -19.55 22.62
CA LEU A 286 14.18 -19.24 22.59
C LEU A 286 13.74 -18.87 21.16
N GLY A 287 12.77 -19.62 20.63
CA GLY A 287 12.38 -19.54 19.21
C GLY A 287 13.37 -20.32 18.36
N SER A 288 13.36 -21.66 18.48
CA SER A 288 14.32 -22.52 17.75
C SER A 288 14.18 -22.40 16.22
N GLY A 289 12.98 -22.15 15.69
CA GLY A 289 12.76 -21.99 14.25
C GLY A 289 13.13 -23.24 13.46
N GLY A 290 14.24 -23.17 12.70
CA GLY A 290 14.86 -24.33 12.03
C GLY A 290 16.09 -24.93 12.73
N GLY A 291 16.42 -24.49 13.95
CA GLY A 291 17.45 -25.11 14.80
C GLY A 291 18.90 -24.66 14.57
N LEU A 292 19.16 -23.74 13.63
CA LEU A 292 20.53 -23.34 13.27
C LEU A 292 21.33 -22.74 14.44
N LEU A 293 20.71 -21.90 15.29
CA LEU A 293 21.38 -21.33 16.46
C LEU A 293 21.87 -22.41 17.43
N SER A 294 21.11 -23.51 17.59
CA SER A 294 21.48 -24.66 18.40
C SER A 294 22.67 -25.42 17.81
N LEU A 295 22.69 -25.61 16.49
CA LEU A 295 23.82 -26.24 15.79
C LEU A 295 25.09 -25.37 15.78
N MET A 296 24.95 -24.03 15.70
CA MET A 296 26.03 -23.07 15.86
C MET A 296 26.62 -23.08 17.27
N ALA A 297 25.77 -23.11 18.30
CA ALA A 297 26.20 -23.20 19.69
C ALA A 297 27.04 -24.46 19.94
N LEU A 298 26.61 -25.62 19.44
CA LEU A 298 27.38 -26.88 19.53
C LEU A 298 28.71 -26.79 18.76
N ARG A 299 28.69 -26.28 17.52
CA ARG A 299 29.90 -26.08 16.70
C ARG A 299 30.99 -25.28 17.43
N HIS A 300 30.60 -24.29 18.24
CA HIS A 300 31.53 -23.46 19.03
C HIS A 300 31.71 -23.92 20.49
N GLY A 301 31.26 -25.12 20.83
CA GLY A 301 31.62 -25.80 22.08
C GLY A 301 30.67 -25.58 23.27
N ALA A 302 29.39 -25.31 23.03
CA ALA A 302 28.35 -25.42 24.06
C ALA A 302 28.31 -26.86 24.63
N GLY A 303 28.04 -27.00 25.94
CA GLY A 303 28.00 -28.31 26.61
C GLY A 303 26.63 -28.98 26.58
N ARG A 304 25.58 -28.17 26.39
CA ARG A 304 24.17 -28.55 26.24
C ARG A 304 23.47 -27.39 25.55
N VAL A 305 22.46 -27.69 24.73
CA VAL A 305 21.50 -26.69 24.26
C VAL A 305 20.10 -27.12 24.67
N SER A 306 19.38 -26.29 25.41
CA SER A 306 17.92 -26.42 25.56
C SER A 306 17.28 -25.45 24.57
N ALA A 307 16.47 -25.95 23.64
CA ALA A 307 15.83 -25.11 22.62
C ALA A 307 14.32 -25.22 22.71
N ILE A 308 13.66 -24.09 23.00
CA ILE A 308 12.21 -23.99 23.19
C ILE A 308 11.58 -23.47 21.91
N GLU A 309 10.58 -24.18 21.42
CA GLU A 309 9.76 -23.79 20.28
C GLU A 309 8.27 -23.98 20.60
N ARG A 310 7.49 -22.92 20.38
CA ARG A 310 6.05 -22.89 20.62
C ARG A 310 5.26 -23.43 19.43
N SER A 311 5.78 -23.24 18.21
CA SER A 311 5.15 -23.71 16.99
C SER A 311 5.40 -25.20 16.82
N ARG A 312 4.32 -25.99 16.73
CA ARG A 312 4.40 -27.44 16.53
C ARG A 312 5.05 -27.76 15.18
N MET A 313 4.87 -26.91 14.17
CA MET A 313 5.47 -27.10 12.86
C MET A 313 6.94 -26.67 12.81
N LEU A 314 7.33 -25.54 13.42
CA LEU A 314 8.75 -25.17 13.56
C LEU A 314 9.53 -26.19 14.41
N TYR A 315 8.95 -26.71 15.49
CA TYR A 315 9.57 -27.80 16.26
C TYR A 315 9.86 -29.03 15.38
N ARG A 316 8.92 -29.41 14.49
CA ARG A 316 9.12 -30.48 13.52
C ARG A 316 10.21 -30.14 12.50
N MET A 317 10.25 -28.91 12.01
CA MET A 317 11.27 -28.41 11.07
C MET A 317 12.67 -28.43 11.69
N THR A 318 12.83 -27.86 12.89
CA THR A 318 14.04 -27.96 13.73
C THR A 318 14.49 -29.42 13.88
N LYS A 319 13.58 -30.32 14.30
CA LYS A 319 13.94 -31.73 14.52
C LYS A 319 14.40 -32.43 13.24
N GLN A 320 13.80 -32.12 12.09
CA GLN A 320 14.20 -32.66 10.79
C GLN A 320 15.58 -32.15 10.36
N ILE A 321 15.85 -30.85 10.54
CA ILE A 321 17.16 -30.25 10.21
C ILE A 321 18.25 -30.81 11.13
N ILE A 322 17.99 -30.93 12.44
CA ILE A 322 18.96 -31.48 13.39
C ILE A 322 19.28 -32.96 13.06
N SER A 323 18.29 -33.78 12.70
CA SER A 323 18.55 -35.16 12.24
C SER A 323 19.40 -35.21 10.96
N SER A 324 19.20 -34.29 10.02
CA SER A 324 20.08 -34.15 8.83
C SER A 324 21.54 -33.78 9.17
N ASN A 325 21.82 -33.38 10.42
CA ASN A 325 23.14 -32.96 10.89
C ASN A 325 23.66 -33.81 12.07
N GLU A 326 23.18 -35.06 12.22
CA GLU A 326 23.62 -36.03 13.26
C GLU A 326 25.13 -36.34 13.26
N SER A 327 25.88 -35.93 12.24
CA SER A 327 27.34 -36.02 12.17
C SER A 327 28.10 -34.97 12.97
N ILE A 328 27.41 -33.95 13.52
CA ILE A 328 28.02 -32.89 14.34
C ILE A 328 28.22 -33.38 15.77
N PRO A 329 29.44 -33.31 16.34
CA PRO A 329 29.68 -33.71 17.73
C PRO A 329 28.81 -32.92 18.71
N GLY A 330 28.11 -33.64 19.59
CA GLY A 330 27.30 -33.04 20.65
C GLY A 330 25.84 -32.81 20.31
N VAL A 331 25.36 -33.14 19.10
CA VAL A 331 23.94 -33.03 18.70
C VAL A 331 23.00 -33.82 19.61
N GLU A 332 23.48 -34.92 20.20
CA GLU A 332 22.76 -35.69 21.22
C GLU A 332 22.48 -34.91 22.53
N ASN A 333 23.08 -33.72 22.70
CA ASN A 333 22.87 -32.82 23.84
C ASN A 333 21.97 -31.61 23.51
N VAL A 334 21.26 -31.63 22.37
CA VAL A 334 20.14 -30.70 22.10
C VAL A 334 18.86 -31.28 22.70
N HIS A 335 18.35 -30.65 23.76
CA HIS A 335 17.02 -30.93 24.30
C HIS A 335 16.00 -29.99 23.62
N LEU A 336 15.15 -30.56 22.75
CA LEU A 336 14.12 -29.82 22.03
C LEU A 336 12.79 -29.85 22.80
N ILE A 337 12.27 -28.68 23.15
CA ILE A 337 11.03 -28.50 23.91
C ILE A 337 9.93 -27.97 22.98
N ALA A 338 8.83 -28.71 22.86
CA ALA A 338 7.67 -28.38 22.03
C ALA A 338 6.55 -27.72 22.87
N ARG A 339 6.84 -26.60 23.52
CA ARG A 339 5.95 -25.95 24.50
C ARG A 339 5.95 -24.44 24.35
N ASN A 340 4.88 -23.80 24.79
CA ASN A 340 4.91 -22.38 25.13
C ASN A 340 5.92 -22.15 26.28
N LEU A 341 6.77 -21.14 26.16
CA LEU A 341 7.78 -20.77 27.16
C LEU A 341 7.20 -20.59 28.57
N LEU A 342 5.95 -20.10 28.69
CA LEU A 342 5.27 -19.91 29.97
C LEU A 342 5.03 -21.23 30.74
N ALA A 343 5.02 -22.37 30.03
CA ALA A 343 4.91 -23.72 30.61
C ALA A 343 6.28 -24.34 30.95
N VAL A 344 7.38 -23.59 30.87
CA VAL A 344 8.75 -24.07 31.17
C VAL A 344 9.31 -23.32 32.39
N SER A 345 9.89 -24.05 33.33
CA SER A 345 10.50 -23.51 34.56
C SER A 345 11.89 -24.07 34.84
N GLY A 346 12.66 -23.40 35.70
CA GLY A 346 13.97 -23.85 36.16
C GLY A 346 13.89 -24.66 37.45
N VAL A 347 14.98 -25.35 37.78
CA VAL A 347 15.14 -26.03 39.09
C VAL A 347 15.59 -24.99 40.14
N ASP A 348 14.63 -24.26 40.71
CA ASP A 348 14.81 -23.62 42.03
C ASP A 348 14.94 -24.74 43.08
N GLY A 349 16.05 -24.78 43.82
CA GLY A 349 16.32 -25.82 44.83
C GLY A 349 15.56 -25.62 46.14
N ASP A 350 15.02 -26.72 46.69
CA ASP A 350 14.46 -26.85 48.05
C ASP A 350 13.48 -25.73 48.50
N GLY A 351 12.64 -25.26 47.56
CA GLY A 351 11.55 -24.30 47.82
C GLY A 351 10.17 -24.93 47.60
N GLU A 352 9.36 -25.00 48.66
CA GLU A 352 8.07 -25.70 48.66
C GLU A 352 6.99 -25.05 47.78
N ASN A 353 6.27 -25.89 47.04
CA ASN A 353 4.92 -25.87 46.43
C ASN A 353 4.17 -24.56 46.06
N GLU A 354 4.42 -23.39 46.67
CA GLU A 354 3.64 -22.14 46.42
C GLU A 354 3.69 -21.65 44.96
N LYS A 355 4.66 -22.08 44.15
CA LYS A 355 4.82 -21.61 42.76
C LYS A 355 4.00 -22.39 41.73
N GLU A 356 3.48 -23.57 42.08
CA GLU A 356 2.81 -24.44 41.10
C GLU A 356 1.36 -24.03 40.80
N GLU A 357 0.62 -23.43 41.75
CA GLU A 357 -0.76 -22.99 41.50
C GLU A 357 -0.85 -21.82 40.49
N ASP A 358 0.00 -20.79 40.61
CA ASP A 358 0.05 -19.67 39.66
C ASP A 358 0.43 -20.13 38.23
N HIS A 359 1.39 -21.05 38.13
CA HIS A 359 1.80 -21.61 36.83
C HIS A 359 0.72 -22.52 36.26
N ALA A 360 0.12 -23.41 37.05
CA ALA A 360 -0.98 -24.26 36.62
C ALA A 360 -2.21 -23.45 36.19
N ALA A 361 -2.50 -22.31 36.84
CA ALA A 361 -3.57 -21.40 36.43
C ALA A 361 -3.28 -20.73 35.08
N ALA A 362 -2.07 -20.19 34.88
CA ALA A 362 -1.68 -19.59 33.60
C ALA A 362 -1.65 -20.61 32.45
N VAL A 363 -1.13 -21.81 32.71
CA VAL A 363 -1.10 -22.92 31.73
C VAL A 363 -2.51 -23.44 31.45
N ALA A 364 -3.38 -23.60 32.45
CA ALA A 364 -4.77 -24.06 32.24
C ALA A 364 -5.69 -23.02 31.58
N LEU A 365 -5.33 -21.74 31.60
CA LEU A 365 -5.98 -20.70 30.77
C LEU A 365 -5.59 -20.83 29.30
N LEU A 366 -4.30 -21.07 29.01
CA LEU A 366 -3.80 -21.23 27.65
C LEU A 366 -4.18 -22.59 27.03
N ALA A 367 -4.23 -23.66 27.82
CA ALA A 367 -4.50 -25.03 27.39
C ALA A 367 -6.00 -25.36 27.16
N GLN A 368 -6.85 -24.36 26.92
CA GLN A 368 -8.28 -24.57 26.62
C GLN A 368 -8.56 -24.98 25.16
N GLU A 369 -7.52 -25.17 24.34
CA GLU A 369 -7.64 -25.92 23.08
C GLU A 369 -7.98 -27.39 23.38
N GLN A 370 -9.09 -27.88 22.83
CA GLN A 370 -9.87 -29.03 23.34
C GLN A 370 -9.21 -30.43 23.26
N GLN A 371 -7.90 -30.53 23.01
CA GLN A 371 -7.15 -31.79 22.92
C GLN A 371 -5.88 -31.86 23.76
N GLN A 372 -5.42 -30.77 24.38
CA GLN A 372 -4.11 -30.73 25.06
C GLN A 372 -4.19 -31.02 26.56
N LYS A 373 -4.40 -32.29 26.92
CA LYS A 373 -4.26 -32.74 28.33
C LYS A 373 -2.81 -32.99 28.75
N GLU A 374 -1.89 -33.10 27.79
CA GLU A 374 -0.46 -33.33 28.03
C GLU A 374 0.35 -32.04 28.18
N ASP A 375 -0.22 -30.86 27.88
CA ASP A 375 0.44 -29.55 27.99
C ASP A 375 0.25 -28.87 29.35
N ALA A 376 -0.49 -29.51 30.25
CA ALA A 376 -0.74 -29.01 31.61
C ALA A 376 0.42 -29.25 32.59
N GLU A 377 1.40 -30.10 32.25
CA GLU A 377 2.58 -30.36 33.09
C GLU A 377 3.70 -29.38 32.75
N VAL A 378 4.19 -28.66 33.77
CA VAL A 378 5.30 -27.69 33.65
C VAL A 378 6.62 -28.42 33.41
N GLU A 379 7.25 -28.17 32.26
CA GLU A 379 8.54 -28.79 31.93
C GLU A 379 9.67 -28.09 32.69
N ARG A 380 10.52 -28.86 33.39
CA ARG A 380 11.63 -28.33 34.20
C ARG A 380 12.96 -28.49 33.49
N LEU A 381 13.64 -27.38 33.20
CA LEU A 381 15.00 -27.41 32.61
C LEU A 381 15.99 -28.09 33.58
N PRO A 382 16.84 -29.03 33.12
CA PRO A 382 17.73 -29.81 33.98
C PRO A 382 18.88 -29.01 34.62
N SER A 383 19.04 -27.76 34.22
CA SER A 383 20.04 -26.80 34.71
C SER A 383 19.68 -25.40 34.22
N CYS A 384 19.96 -24.35 35.00
CA CYS A 384 19.94 -22.98 34.49
C CYS A 384 20.90 -22.84 33.29
N ALA A 385 20.64 -21.90 32.38
CA ALA A 385 21.50 -21.60 31.24
C ALA A 385 22.43 -20.41 31.53
N ASP A 386 23.64 -20.48 30.98
CA ASP A 386 24.68 -19.46 31.09
C ASP A 386 24.61 -18.43 29.96
N ILE A 387 23.89 -18.76 28.90
CA ILE A 387 23.71 -17.98 27.68
C ILE A 387 22.25 -18.12 27.25
N LEU A 388 21.51 -17.01 27.25
CA LEU A 388 20.29 -16.88 26.47
C LEU A 388 20.67 -16.46 25.04
N VAL A 389 20.18 -17.18 24.04
CA VAL A 389 20.14 -16.70 22.66
C VAL A 389 18.69 -16.73 22.18
N THR A 390 18.25 -15.64 21.55
CA THR A 390 16.90 -15.58 20.98
C THR A 390 16.88 -14.73 19.72
N ASP A 391 15.99 -15.10 18.81
CA ASP A 391 15.75 -14.40 17.56
C ASP A 391 14.24 -14.16 17.36
N LEU A 392 13.51 -13.98 18.47
CA LEU A 392 12.08 -13.67 18.58
C LEU A 392 11.76 -12.22 18.15
N LEU A 393 12.30 -11.84 16.99
CA LEU A 393 12.31 -10.49 16.44
C LEU A 393 11.55 -10.48 15.10
N ASP A 394 10.50 -9.68 15.03
CA ASP A 394 9.77 -9.37 13.80
C ASP A 394 10.29 -8.05 13.16
N HIS A 395 9.60 -7.52 12.15
CA HIS A 395 9.92 -6.21 11.56
C HIS A 395 9.91 -5.03 12.55
N ALA A 396 9.01 -5.03 13.53
CA ALA A 396 8.90 -4.01 14.57
C ALA A 396 9.75 -4.30 15.84
N ALA A 397 10.58 -5.35 15.79
CA ALA A 397 11.37 -5.93 16.89
C ALA A 397 10.58 -6.54 18.07
N LEU A 398 9.37 -6.07 18.39
CA LEU A 398 8.63 -6.49 19.60
C LEU A 398 7.43 -7.42 19.35
N GLY A 399 6.93 -7.53 18.12
CA GLY A 399 5.64 -8.14 17.77
C GLY A 399 5.54 -9.66 17.97
N ILE A 400 6.67 -10.33 18.23
CA ILE A 400 6.74 -11.77 18.57
C ILE A 400 6.94 -11.99 20.11
N GLY A 401 7.13 -10.92 20.88
CA GLY A 401 7.13 -10.97 22.36
C GLY A 401 8.49 -11.23 23.02
N ILE A 402 9.58 -10.67 22.47
CA ILE A 402 10.94 -10.82 23.03
C ILE A 402 11.06 -10.32 24.49
N LEU A 403 10.38 -9.23 24.85
CA LEU A 403 10.44 -8.68 26.22
C LEU A 403 9.76 -9.62 27.25
N PRO A 404 8.50 -10.08 27.06
CA PRO A 404 7.91 -11.14 27.90
C PRO A 404 8.76 -12.42 27.98
N ALA A 405 9.42 -12.82 26.90
CA ALA A 405 10.24 -14.03 26.87
C ALA A 405 11.49 -13.91 27.76
N ILE A 406 12.16 -12.76 27.75
CA ILE A 406 13.28 -12.45 28.65
C ILE A 406 12.80 -12.36 30.10
N ASP A 407 11.68 -11.68 30.33
CA ASP A 407 11.10 -11.49 31.66
C ASP A 407 10.75 -12.84 32.32
N HIS A 408 10.17 -13.76 31.55
CA HIS A 408 9.89 -15.13 32.01
C HIS A 408 11.17 -15.92 32.29
N ALA A 409 12.15 -15.89 31.39
CA ALA A 409 13.40 -16.63 31.54
C ALA A 409 14.23 -16.16 32.75
N ALA A 410 14.24 -14.85 33.01
CA ALA A 410 14.88 -14.24 34.18
C ALA A 410 14.12 -14.53 35.49
N GLY A 411 12.78 -14.47 35.47
CA GLY A 411 11.94 -14.72 36.65
C GLY A 411 11.91 -16.19 37.10
N HIS A 412 11.77 -17.12 36.15
CA HIS A 412 11.47 -18.53 36.43
C HIS A 412 12.69 -19.45 36.42
N ALA A 413 13.86 -18.88 36.78
CA ALA A 413 15.13 -19.61 36.98
C ALA A 413 15.65 -20.39 35.76
N LEU A 414 15.26 -20.00 34.54
CA LEU A 414 15.84 -20.57 33.31
C LEU A 414 17.29 -20.09 33.11
N LEU A 415 17.66 -18.95 33.71
CA LEU A 415 18.96 -18.28 33.55
C LEU A 415 19.78 -18.25 34.85
N SER A 416 21.09 -18.47 34.75
CA SER A 416 22.03 -18.30 35.86
C SER A 416 22.23 -16.82 36.22
N PRO A 417 22.71 -16.47 37.43
CA PRO A 417 22.77 -15.08 37.89
C PRO A 417 23.68 -14.16 37.06
N ASP A 418 24.64 -14.74 36.34
CA ASP A 418 25.56 -14.02 35.46
C ASP A 418 25.25 -14.29 33.97
N ALA A 419 24.05 -14.78 33.63
CA ALA A 419 23.71 -15.20 32.27
C ALA A 419 23.87 -14.09 31.23
N VAL A 420 24.51 -14.42 30.12
CA VAL A 420 24.67 -13.53 28.96
C VAL A 420 23.42 -13.58 28.11
N VAL A 421 22.91 -12.43 27.67
CA VAL A 421 21.74 -12.31 26.79
C VAL A 421 22.19 -11.87 25.39
N LEU A 422 21.81 -12.63 24.36
CA LEU A 422 22.05 -12.34 22.95
C LEU A 422 20.71 -12.28 22.18
N PRO A 423 20.39 -11.17 21.48
CA PRO A 423 21.10 -9.88 21.48
C PRO A 423 21.11 -9.20 22.85
N SER A 424 22.13 -8.38 23.14
CA SER A 424 22.28 -7.69 24.43
C SER A 424 21.44 -6.42 24.50
N LYS A 425 21.25 -5.74 23.36
CA LYS A 425 20.54 -4.46 23.24
C LYS A 425 19.84 -4.32 21.87
N ILE A 426 18.73 -3.58 21.83
CA ILE A 426 18.06 -3.16 20.60
C ILE A 426 18.11 -1.63 20.52
N ARG A 427 18.41 -1.08 19.34
CA ARG A 427 18.32 0.36 19.03
C ARG A 427 17.34 0.55 17.87
N ILE A 428 16.26 1.30 18.10
CA ILE A 428 15.23 1.59 17.09
C ILE A 428 15.62 2.88 16.38
N ARG A 429 15.74 2.85 15.05
CA ARG A 429 15.92 4.05 14.21
C ARG A 429 14.68 4.32 13.39
N ALA A 430 14.42 5.60 13.12
CA ALA A 430 13.28 6.01 12.30
C ALA A 430 13.60 7.20 11.37
N VAL A 431 12.74 7.37 10.36
CA VAL A 431 12.71 8.48 9.41
C VAL A 431 11.24 8.86 9.16
N LEU A 432 10.94 10.16 9.10
CA LEU A 432 9.63 10.63 8.64
C LEU A 432 9.55 10.54 7.11
N VAL A 433 8.53 9.87 6.58
CA VAL A 433 8.45 9.56 5.14
C VAL A 433 7.24 10.16 4.43
N GLU A 434 7.47 10.46 3.16
CA GLU A 434 6.49 10.70 2.12
C GLU A 434 6.48 9.45 1.22
N LEU A 435 5.55 8.53 1.47
CA LEU A 435 5.20 7.44 0.55
C LEU A 435 4.48 8.06 -0.64
N LEU A 436 4.98 7.83 -1.85
CA LEU A 436 4.54 8.54 -3.04
C LEU A 436 3.39 7.81 -3.75
N LEU A 437 2.63 8.61 -4.49
CA LEU A 437 1.96 8.27 -5.74
C LEU A 437 2.43 9.30 -6.78
N PRO A 438 2.39 9.01 -8.10
CA PRO A 438 2.90 9.92 -9.12
C PRO A 438 2.20 11.29 -9.04
N SER A 439 2.98 12.36 -8.84
CA SER A 439 2.47 13.73 -8.64
C SER A 439 1.77 14.31 -9.87
N THR A 440 2.04 13.73 -11.04
CA THR A 440 1.36 13.99 -12.33
C THR A 440 0.03 13.25 -12.49
N GLY A 441 -0.32 12.37 -11.55
CA GLY A 441 -1.34 11.34 -11.74
C GLY A 441 -0.83 10.15 -12.54
N VAL A 442 -1.55 9.03 -12.49
CA VAL A 442 -1.26 7.81 -13.27
C VAL A 442 -1.96 7.92 -14.61
N ASN A 443 -1.19 7.91 -15.69
CA ASN A 443 -1.58 8.35 -17.04
C ASN A 443 -2.35 9.70 -17.02
N GLY A 444 -2.08 10.59 -16.05
CA GLY A 444 -2.77 11.88 -15.90
C GLY A 444 -4.06 11.87 -15.06
N PHE A 445 -4.44 10.75 -14.44
CA PHE A 445 -5.58 10.66 -13.51
C PHE A 445 -5.16 10.91 -12.05
N ASP A 446 -5.93 11.72 -11.31
CA ASP A 446 -5.74 11.96 -9.88
C ASP A 446 -6.18 10.73 -9.06
N LEU A 447 -5.21 9.93 -8.64
CA LEU A 447 -5.41 8.77 -7.76
C LEU A 447 -5.08 9.09 -6.29
N SER A 448 -4.96 10.37 -5.93
CA SER A 448 -4.70 10.79 -4.55
C SER A 448 -5.79 10.43 -3.52
N PRO A 449 -7.03 10.01 -3.86
CA PRO A 449 -7.91 9.32 -2.92
C PRO A 449 -7.29 8.09 -2.26
N LEU A 450 -6.47 7.30 -2.97
CA LEU A 450 -5.81 6.11 -2.40
C LEU A 450 -4.94 6.48 -1.19
N ASP A 451 -4.12 7.51 -1.35
CA ASP A 451 -3.24 8.11 -0.34
C ASP A 451 -3.97 8.83 0.81
N LYS A 452 -5.27 9.09 0.64
CA LYS A 452 -6.10 9.84 1.61
C LYS A 452 -7.02 8.88 2.35
N SER A 453 -7.92 8.22 1.66
CA SER A 453 -9.03 7.49 2.26
C SER A 453 -8.67 6.03 2.56
N TYR A 454 -7.64 5.47 1.90
CA TYR A 454 -7.46 4.01 1.79
C TYR A 454 -6.07 3.45 2.13
N ARG A 455 -5.03 4.28 2.26
CA ARG A 455 -3.65 3.86 2.60
C ARG A 455 -3.41 3.94 4.11
N TRP A 456 -3.58 2.82 4.82
CA TRP A 456 -3.35 2.69 6.27
C TRP A 456 -3.24 1.21 6.69
N PHE A 457 -2.77 0.92 7.91
CA PHE A 457 -2.66 -0.46 8.43
C PHE A 457 -2.98 -0.52 9.93
N PRO A 458 -3.53 -1.62 10.50
CA PRO A 458 -3.94 -1.71 11.92
C PRO A 458 -2.83 -1.55 12.98
N GLY A 459 -1.58 -1.83 12.63
CA GLY A 459 -0.37 -1.51 13.40
C GLY A 459 0.58 -0.64 12.58
N ASP A 460 1.85 -1.01 12.56
CA ASP A 460 2.77 -0.79 11.44
C ASP A 460 2.72 -1.95 10.43
N GLU A 461 3.14 -1.70 9.18
CA GLU A 461 3.17 -2.70 8.09
C GLU A 461 4.60 -3.11 7.73
N LYS A 462 4.83 -4.40 7.47
CA LYS A 462 6.10 -4.92 6.92
C LYS A 462 6.27 -4.49 5.47
N ILE A 463 7.17 -3.54 5.26
CA ILE A 463 7.43 -2.94 3.95
C ILE A 463 8.91 -3.09 3.59
N GLU A 464 9.15 -3.54 2.35
CA GLU A 464 10.44 -3.50 1.68
C GLU A 464 10.51 -2.14 0.94
N LEU A 465 11.09 -1.13 1.60
CA LEU A 465 11.00 0.27 1.15
C LEU A 465 11.70 0.54 -0.18
N ASP A 466 12.73 -0.25 -0.51
CA ASP A 466 13.42 -0.22 -1.80
C ASP A 466 12.49 -0.54 -2.99
N LYS A 467 11.37 -1.23 -2.74
CA LYS A 467 10.36 -1.59 -3.75
C LYS A 467 9.21 -0.60 -3.87
N ILE A 468 9.14 0.44 -3.04
CA ILE A 468 8.07 1.45 -3.04
C ILE A 468 8.65 2.84 -3.38
N PRO A 469 8.04 3.60 -4.31
CA PRO A 469 8.33 5.03 -4.47
C PRO A 469 8.10 5.79 -3.17
N HIS A 470 9.18 6.29 -2.56
CA HIS A 470 9.13 7.00 -1.28
C HIS A 470 10.23 8.07 -1.20
N ARG A 471 10.08 8.98 -0.23
CA ARG A 471 11.04 10.05 0.05
C ARG A 471 11.19 10.25 1.55
N GLY A 472 12.44 10.36 2.01
CA GLY A 472 12.76 10.74 3.39
C GLY A 472 12.64 12.24 3.57
N LEU A 473 11.94 12.67 4.61
CA LEU A 473 11.77 14.08 4.97
C LEU A 473 12.75 14.51 6.08
N THR A 474 13.28 13.54 6.83
CA THR A 474 14.30 13.72 7.88
C THR A 474 15.54 12.86 7.59
N LYS A 475 16.66 13.14 8.27
CA LYS A 475 17.72 12.14 8.44
C LYS A 475 17.22 10.99 9.33
N PRO A 476 17.87 9.81 9.28
CA PRO A 476 17.71 8.78 10.30
C PRO A 476 18.03 9.29 11.71
N PHE A 477 17.12 9.11 12.65
CA PHE A 477 17.30 9.44 14.07
C PHE A 477 17.12 8.19 14.95
N LEU A 478 17.73 8.20 16.15
CA LEU A 478 17.47 7.18 17.17
C LEU A 478 16.12 7.48 17.81
N ALA A 479 15.15 6.59 17.64
CA ALA A 479 13.81 6.71 18.18
C ALA A 479 13.72 6.17 19.62
N HIS A 480 14.35 5.02 19.88
CA HIS A 480 14.33 4.37 21.20
C HIS A 480 15.49 3.37 21.35
N SER A 481 15.78 2.91 22.57
CA SER A 481 16.71 1.80 22.81
C SER A 481 16.31 0.99 24.03
N LEU A 482 16.40 -0.34 23.90
CA LEU A 482 16.00 -1.33 24.88
C LEU A 482 17.20 -2.17 25.29
N ASP A 483 17.50 -2.24 26.58
CA ASP A 483 18.63 -3.01 27.13
C ASP A 483 18.16 -4.36 27.68
N LEU A 484 18.35 -5.41 26.89
CA LEU A 484 17.82 -6.74 27.15
C LEU A 484 18.64 -7.44 28.26
N GLN A 485 19.97 -7.25 28.21
CA GLN A 485 20.89 -7.76 29.23
C GLN A 485 20.62 -7.12 30.60
N GLN A 486 20.32 -5.83 30.66
CA GLN A 486 19.97 -5.17 31.92
C GLN A 486 18.54 -5.51 32.39
N ARG A 487 17.55 -5.61 31.50
CA ARG A 487 16.19 -6.04 31.86
C ARG A 487 16.18 -7.43 32.53
N ALA A 488 16.97 -8.37 32.03
CA ALA A 488 17.15 -9.69 32.66
C ALA A 488 17.76 -9.60 34.07
N ARG A 489 18.83 -8.81 34.25
CA ARG A 489 19.49 -8.59 35.56
C ARG A 489 18.53 -7.96 36.58
N ASP A 490 17.79 -6.94 36.16
CA ASP A 490 16.78 -6.24 36.96
C ASP A 490 15.71 -7.20 37.50
N ILE A 491 15.23 -8.13 36.68
CA ILE A 491 14.18 -9.09 37.05
C ILE A 491 14.72 -10.17 37.98
N GLN A 492 15.93 -10.70 37.71
CA GLN A 492 16.61 -11.58 38.65
C GLN A 492 16.86 -10.91 40.01
N GLN A 493 17.17 -9.61 40.03
CA GLN A 493 17.34 -8.85 41.26
C GLN A 493 16.01 -8.63 42.00
N ARG A 494 14.95 -8.21 41.29
CA ARG A 494 13.58 -8.10 41.84
C ARG A 494 13.09 -9.43 42.43
N LYS A 495 13.46 -10.59 41.86
CA LYS A 495 13.20 -11.92 42.46
C LYS A 495 13.93 -12.09 43.80
N LYS A 496 15.25 -11.84 43.85
CA LYS A 496 16.06 -11.92 45.08
C LYS A 496 15.54 -10.99 46.19
N ASP A 497 15.10 -9.79 45.83
CA ASP A 497 14.56 -8.81 46.77
C ASP A 497 13.17 -9.22 47.31
N ARG A 498 12.30 -9.80 46.47
CA ARG A 498 11.03 -10.40 46.91
C ARG A 498 11.25 -11.62 47.82
N GLU A 499 12.14 -12.54 47.45
CA GLU A 499 12.41 -13.76 48.22
C GLU A 499 13.12 -13.48 49.55
N SER A 500 14.04 -12.51 49.59
CA SER A 500 14.66 -12.05 50.85
C SER A 500 13.68 -11.26 51.73
N SER A 501 12.72 -10.54 51.14
CA SER A 501 11.62 -9.90 51.88
C SER A 501 10.63 -10.92 52.47
N LYS A 502 10.23 -11.95 51.72
CA LYS A 502 9.47 -13.11 52.26
C LYS A 502 10.21 -13.73 53.45
N LYS A 503 11.52 -14.00 53.32
CA LYS A 503 12.36 -14.57 54.40
C LYS A 503 12.53 -13.65 55.62
N LYS A 504 12.55 -12.31 55.44
CA LYS A 504 12.52 -11.36 56.58
C LYS A 504 11.19 -11.41 57.32
N ASN A 505 10.06 -11.47 56.60
CA ASN A 505 8.74 -11.49 57.22
C ASN A 505 8.43 -12.80 57.95
N SER A 506 8.86 -13.97 57.43
CA SER A 506 8.71 -15.25 58.15
C SER A 506 9.61 -15.36 59.40
N CYS A 507 10.78 -14.70 59.40
CA CYS A 507 11.61 -14.58 60.61
C CYS A 507 10.99 -13.70 61.71
N ILE A 508 9.98 -12.87 61.40
CA ILE A 508 9.27 -12.03 62.38
C ILE A 508 8.09 -12.80 63.02
N SER A 509 7.45 -13.72 62.30
CA SER A 509 6.25 -14.44 62.78
C SER A 509 6.53 -15.54 63.83
N THR A 510 7.79 -15.83 64.16
CA THR A 510 8.17 -16.94 65.07
C THR A 510 8.48 -16.53 66.52
N LYS A 511 8.18 -15.29 66.93
CA LYS A 511 8.30 -14.81 68.33
C LYS A 511 7.13 -13.90 68.72
N GLY A 512 5.98 -14.45 69.13
CA GLY A 512 4.86 -13.62 69.59
C GLY A 512 3.67 -14.27 70.28
N GLU A 513 3.34 -15.55 70.04
CA GLU A 513 2.02 -16.08 70.47
C GLU A 513 2.09 -17.13 71.59
N THR A 514 1.88 -16.68 72.84
CA THR A 514 1.51 -17.55 73.99
C THR A 514 0.77 -16.77 75.08
N ALA A 515 -0.40 -16.17 74.76
CA ALA A 515 -1.36 -15.73 75.79
C ALA A 515 -2.81 -15.56 75.29
N ASN A 516 -3.74 -16.22 75.99
CA ASN A 516 -5.14 -15.85 76.19
C ASN A 516 -6.04 -15.47 74.99
N LEU A 517 -6.80 -16.47 74.55
CA LEU A 517 -8.23 -16.33 74.24
C LEU A 517 -8.97 -15.48 75.31
N GLN A 518 -9.74 -14.45 74.91
CA GLN A 518 -11.17 -14.32 75.21
C GLN A 518 -11.84 -12.99 74.75
N LYS A 519 -13.18 -13.07 74.59
CA LYS A 519 -14.19 -11.97 74.54
C LYS A 519 -14.35 -11.12 73.27
N LYS A 520 -15.40 -11.49 72.51
CA LYS A 520 -16.52 -10.65 72.03
C LYS A 520 -16.42 -9.12 72.27
N GLY A 521 -16.74 -8.32 71.25
CA GLY A 521 -17.19 -6.92 71.43
C GLY A 521 -17.54 -6.18 70.14
N TYR A 522 -18.82 -5.86 69.93
CA TYR A 522 -19.29 -4.91 68.91
C TYR A 522 -19.33 -3.49 69.51
N LYS A 523 -18.97 -2.45 68.72
CA LYS A 523 -19.57 -1.09 68.62
C LYS A 523 -18.62 0.14 68.66
N THR A 524 -18.63 0.85 67.52
CA THR A 524 -18.85 2.32 67.28
C THR A 524 -18.06 3.42 68.02
N SER A 525 -17.95 4.56 67.30
CA SER A 525 -17.74 5.95 67.77
C SER A 525 -16.37 6.31 68.40
N SER A 526 -15.83 7.52 68.25
CA SER A 526 -16.08 8.64 67.29
C SER A 526 -14.92 9.65 67.42
N ASP A 527 -15.11 10.89 66.94
CA ASP A 527 -14.32 12.11 67.21
C ASP A 527 -12.96 12.14 66.46
N GLU A 528 -12.78 12.97 65.41
CA GLU A 528 -12.70 14.45 65.33
C GLU A 528 -11.27 15.00 65.51
N GLY A 529 -10.91 15.96 64.65
CA GLY A 529 -9.54 16.45 64.46
C GLY A 529 -9.42 17.32 63.21
N ASP A 530 -10.12 18.46 63.21
CA ASP A 530 -10.22 19.42 62.09
C ASP A 530 -8.92 20.23 61.89
N PHE A 531 -8.61 20.60 60.63
CA PHE A 531 -7.95 21.87 60.28
C PHE A 531 -8.07 22.24 58.77
N SER A 532 -9.29 22.58 58.36
CA SER A 532 -9.67 23.74 57.52
C SER A 532 -8.70 24.37 56.45
N VAL A 533 -9.30 24.75 55.30
CA VAL A 533 -9.07 26.02 54.52
C VAL A 533 -7.75 26.11 53.69
N SER A 534 -7.67 26.59 52.44
CA SER A 534 -8.57 27.24 51.42
C SER A 534 -7.84 27.22 50.05
N SER A 535 -8.39 27.49 48.84
CA SER A 535 -9.74 27.61 48.22
C SER A 535 -9.50 27.71 46.68
N SER A 536 -10.32 28.19 45.73
CA SER A 536 -11.69 28.78 45.69
C SER A 536 -12.26 28.72 44.24
N THR A 537 -13.37 28.01 44.07
CA THR A 537 -14.60 28.40 43.34
C THR A 537 -14.57 29.41 42.18
N GLU A 538 -15.19 29.01 41.05
CA GLU A 538 -16.33 29.74 40.48
C GLU A 538 -17.31 28.77 39.78
N LYS A 539 -18.58 29.16 39.66
CA LYS A 539 -19.70 28.39 39.07
C LYS A 539 -20.71 29.37 38.47
N GLU A 540 -21.34 29.00 37.36
CA GLU A 540 -22.57 29.64 36.88
C GLU A 540 -23.73 28.63 36.76
N HIS A 541 -24.96 29.12 36.86
CA HIS A 541 -26.22 28.34 36.79
C HIS A 541 -26.60 28.09 35.31
N GLU A 542 -27.16 26.94 34.87
CA GLU A 542 -28.26 26.10 35.39
C GLU A 542 -29.66 26.56 34.93
N VAL A 543 -30.10 26.03 33.79
CA VAL A 543 -31.50 25.76 33.39
C VAL A 543 -31.44 24.51 32.46
N GLY A 544 -32.32 23.50 32.53
CA GLY A 544 -33.41 23.27 33.49
C GLY A 544 -34.63 22.60 32.85
N HIS A 545 -34.59 21.29 32.61
CA HIS A 545 -35.79 20.47 32.32
C HIS A 545 -35.57 18.99 32.69
N GLU A 546 -36.56 18.37 33.34
CA GLU A 546 -36.48 17.01 33.87
C GLU A 546 -37.29 15.99 33.05
N ALA A 547 -36.66 14.85 32.72
CA ALA A 547 -37.25 13.50 32.68
C ALA A 547 -36.11 12.47 32.45
N GLY A 548 -36.12 11.26 33.02
CA GLY A 548 -37.11 10.73 33.96
C GLY A 548 -37.06 9.22 34.22
N ASP A 549 -35.92 8.52 34.02
CA ASP A 549 -35.80 7.11 34.39
C ASP A 549 -34.38 6.71 34.88
N GLY A 550 -34.31 5.74 35.80
CA GLY A 550 -33.21 5.52 36.73
C GLY A 550 -32.30 4.33 36.42
N LYS A 551 -31.51 4.38 35.34
CA LYS A 551 -30.36 3.47 35.16
C LYS A 551 -29.09 4.07 35.75
N LYS A 552 -28.54 3.43 36.78
CA LYS A 552 -27.22 3.78 37.37
C LYS A 552 -26.11 3.62 36.32
N LYS A 553 -25.76 4.70 35.62
CA LYS A 553 -24.49 4.78 34.87
C LYS A 553 -23.36 4.59 35.88
N LYS A 554 -22.70 3.43 35.86
CA LYS A 554 -21.34 3.33 36.39
C LYS A 554 -20.51 4.34 35.59
N ASN A 555 -19.93 5.33 36.25
CA ASN A 555 -18.81 6.05 35.65
C ASN A 555 -17.67 5.06 35.51
N ILE A 556 -17.54 4.48 34.31
CA ILE A 556 -16.32 3.82 33.89
C ILE A 556 -15.32 4.96 33.67
N SER A 557 -14.61 5.33 34.75
CA SER A 557 -13.36 6.05 34.64
C SER A 557 -12.48 5.23 33.71
N LYS A 558 -12.19 5.75 32.51
CA LYS A 558 -11.19 5.15 31.63
C LYS A 558 -9.91 5.02 32.44
N GLN A 559 -9.46 3.80 32.70
CA GLN A 559 -8.11 3.58 33.16
C GLN A 559 -7.21 3.94 31.99
N GLU A 560 -6.48 5.05 32.11
CA GLU A 560 -5.46 5.37 31.13
C GLU A 560 -4.38 4.30 31.21
N GLN A 561 -4.00 3.77 30.04
CA GLN A 561 -3.04 2.69 29.92
C GLN A 561 -1.67 3.14 30.44
N GLN A 562 -1.12 2.35 31.36
CA GLN A 562 0.25 2.54 31.81
C GLN A 562 1.21 1.95 30.76
N TRP A 563 1.88 2.82 30.00
CA TRP A 563 2.94 2.46 29.07
C TRP A 563 4.25 2.18 29.84
N GLU A 564 5.14 1.35 29.27
CA GLU A 564 6.49 1.17 29.85
C GLU A 564 7.38 2.39 29.57
N ALA A 565 7.25 3.00 28.40
CA ALA A 565 7.81 4.31 28.07
C ALA A 565 6.81 5.16 27.28
N ASP A 566 6.77 6.47 27.58
CA ASP A 566 5.98 7.49 26.89
C ASP A 566 6.73 8.82 26.94
N PHE A 567 7.21 9.31 25.79
CA PHE A 567 8.06 10.49 25.70
C PHE A 567 7.92 11.20 24.35
N GLU A 568 8.31 12.48 24.29
CA GLU A 568 8.37 13.26 23.05
C GLU A 568 9.82 13.50 22.62
N ILE A 569 10.06 13.48 21.31
CA ILE A 569 11.30 13.96 20.70
C ILE A 569 10.99 15.06 19.69
N GLU A 570 11.95 15.96 19.48
CA GLU A 570 11.92 16.99 18.45
C GLU A 570 12.80 16.59 17.27
N VAL A 571 12.23 16.61 16.06
CA VAL A 571 12.89 16.10 14.83
C VAL A 571 12.99 17.20 13.79
N GLU A 572 14.20 17.46 13.30
CA GLU A 572 14.49 18.45 12.25
C GLU A 572 14.03 17.94 10.87
N VAL A 573 13.16 18.71 10.20
CA VAL A 573 12.70 18.42 8.85
C VAL A 573 13.75 18.87 7.84
N THR A 574 14.44 17.91 7.23
CA THR A 574 15.51 18.18 6.25
C THR A 574 15.02 18.39 4.82
N ALA A 575 13.76 18.07 4.50
CA ALA A 575 13.17 18.31 3.19
C ALA A 575 11.65 18.54 3.26
N SER A 576 11.14 19.56 2.55
CA SER A 576 9.70 19.86 2.50
C SER A 576 8.92 18.79 1.72
N GLY A 577 7.79 18.32 2.23
CA GLY A 577 6.97 17.28 1.59
C GLY A 577 5.69 16.95 2.35
N LYS A 578 4.95 15.97 1.87
CA LYS A 578 3.72 15.42 2.47
C LYS A 578 4.09 14.22 3.36
N TRP A 579 4.30 14.47 4.65
CA TRP A 579 4.51 13.43 5.65
C TRP A 579 3.24 12.58 5.80
N ASN A 580 3.34 11.28 5.49
CA ASN A 580 2.23 10.31 5.57
C ASN A 580 2.62 8.95 6.19
N GLY A 581 3.85 8.82 6.72
CA GLY A 581 4.26 7.67 7.51
C GLY A 581 5.53 7.90 8.33
N VAL A 582 5.80 6.99 9.27
CA VAL A 582 7.09 6.84 9.94
C VAL A 582 7.65 5.48 9.54
N ALA A 583 8.77 5.48 8.83
CA ALA A 583 9.54 4.28 8.55
C ALA A 583 10.52 4.03 9.69
N PHE A 584 10.58 2.80 10.20
CA PHE A 584 11.49 2.44 11.28
C PHE A 584 12.06 1.02 11.12
N TRP A 585 13.18 0.79 11.79
CA TRP A 585 13.91 -0.47 11.81
C TRP A 585 14.76 -0.55 13.08
N PHE A 586 15.49 -1.65 13.27
CA PHE A 586 16.32 -1.85 14.46
C PHE A 586 17.75 -2.29 14.14
N GLU A 587 18.65 -1.88 15.01
CA GLU A 587 20.04 -2.35 15.11
C GLU A 587 20.18 -3.17 16.40
N LEU A 588 20.61 -4.41 16.25
CA LEU A 588 20.96 -5.29 17.37
C LEU A 588 22.40 -5.03 17.80
N ASP A 589 22.61 -5.00 19.11
CA ASP A 589 23.91 -5.24 19.70
C ASP A 589 24.03 -6.73 20.03
N LEU A 590 25.12 -7.32 19.54
CA LEU A 590 25.46 -8.74 19.70
C LEU A 590 26.78 -8.92 20.46
N ASP A 591 27.45 -7.82 20.80
CA ASP A 591 28.62 -7.83 21.66
C ASP A 591 28.23 -7.78 23.15
N THR A 592 29.21 -8.09 24.00
CA THR A 592 29.05 -8.32 25.45
C THR A 592 30.02 -7.49 26.29
N GLU A 593 30.61 -6.46 25.69
CA GLU A 593 31.55 -5.54 26.33
C GLU A 593 30.95 -4.14 26.30
N GLU A 594 31.02 -3.42 27.42
CA GLU A 594 30.44 -2.08 27.57
C GLU A 594 31.30 -1.06 26.81
N VAL A 595 31.08 -0.96 25.50
CA VAL A 595 31.77 -0.01 24.62
C VAL A 595 31.09 1.36 24.75
N GLU A 596 31.65 2.23 25.59
CA GLU A 596 31.31 3.65 25.62
C GLU A 596 31.49 4.27 24.21
N GLU A 597 30.47 5.01 23.78
CA GLU A 597 30.39 5.89 22.59
C GLU A 597 31.32 5.55 21.42
N ARG A 598 30.92 4.55 20.61
CA ARG A 598 31.43 4.39 19.25
C ARG A 598 30.33 4.43 18.19
N ASP A 599 30.44 5.40 17.28
CA ASP A 599 29.75 5.44 15.99
C ASP A 599 30.24 4.36 14.99
N SER A 600 31.12 3.44 15.40
CA SER A 600 31.64 2.39 14.52
C SER A 600 30.64 1.25 14.33
N ILE A 601 29.93 1.30 13.20
CA ILE A 601 28.88 0.37 12.71
C ILE A 601 29.35 -1.12 12.57
N SER A 602 30.60 -1.44 12.92
CA SER A 602 31.32 -2.65 12.52
C SER A 602 30.90 -3.98 13.16
N SER A 603 30.08 -4.00 14.23
CA SER A 603 29.59 -5.25 14.85
C SER A 603 28.07 -5.31 15.08
N SER A 604 27.35 -4.21 14.90
CA SER A 604 25.88 -4.19 15.00
C SER A 604 25.22 -4.78 13.75
N LEU A 605 24.37 -5.79 13.93
CA LEU A 605 23.50 -6.34 12.87
C LEU A 605 22.25 -5.46 12.75
N SER A 606 21.83 -5.12 11.52
CA SER A 606 20.65 -4.28 11.31
C SER A 606 19.59 -4.98 10.45
N SER A 607 18.31 -4.81 10.80
CA SER A 607 17.15 -5.23 9.99
C SER A 607 16.78 -4.23 8.89
N GLY A 608 17.24 -2.98 9.03
CA GLY A 608 17.02 -1.91 8.08
C GLY A 608 18.31 -1.17 7.73
N ALA A 609 18.33 -0.60 6.53
CA ALA A 609 19.19 0.53 6.21
C ALA A 609 18.31 1.57 5.54
N TRP A 610 18.53 2.85 5.80
CA TRP A 610 17.79 3.89 5.07
C TRP A 610 18.32 3.97 3.63
N PRO A 611 17.52 3.63 2.59
CA PRO A 611 17.96 3.76 1.21
C PRO A 611 18.08 5.25 0.85
N PHE A 612 19.22 5.66 0.29
CA PHE A 612 19.45 7.05 -0.13
C PHE A 612 18.68 7.38 -1.42
N SER A 613 17.35 7.53 -1.27
CA SER A 613 16.35 7.95 -2.25
C SER A 613 16.27 7.13 -3.55
N ALA A 614 15.09 6.57 -3.80
CA ALA A 614 14.55 6.65 -5.15
C ALA A 614 14.37 8.14 -5.45
N THR A 615 15.17 8.70 -6.37
CA THR A 615 15.05 10.12 -6.72
C THR A 615 13.73 10.34 -7.44
N ALA A 616 12.87 11.21 -6.88
CA ALA A 616 11.75 11.75 -7.64
C ALA A 616 12.31 12.45 -8.89
N PRO A 617 11.68 12.32 -10.08
CA PRO A 617 12.16 12.94 -11.30
C PRO A 617 12.36 14.45 -11.09
N SER A 618 13.61 14.91 -11.16
CA SER A 618 13.94 16.31 -10.89
C SER A 618 13.30 17.23 -11.93
N GLU A 619 12.69 18.34 -11.51
CA GLU A 619 12.10 19.38 -12.38
C GLU A 619 13.16 20.22 -13.14
N GLN A 620 14.22 19.58 -13.65
CA GLN A 620 15.24 20.17 -14.51
C GLN A 620 15.37 19.42 -15.84
N THR A 621 14.23 19.13 -16.48
CA THR A 621 14.20 18.75 -17.89
C THR A 621 14.70 19.91 -18.75
N LYS A 622 16.00 19.90 -19.08
CA LYS A 622 16.53 20.72 -20.19
C LYS A 622 15.84 20.26 -21.47
N ARG A 623 15.03 21.14 -22.07
CA ARG A 623 14.40 20.88 -23.37
C ARG A 623 15.44 20.90 -24.49
N THR A 624 16.04 19.75 -24.76
CA THR A 624 16.49 19.38 -26.11
C THR A 624 15.39 18.52 -26.72
N GLY A 625 14.88 18.89 -27.89
CA GLY A 625 13.81 18.14 -28.55
C GLY A 625 14.36 16.93 -29.27
N ASP A 626 14.17 15.76 -28.67
CA ASP A 626 13.89 14.47 -29.30
C ASP A 626 13.37 13.50 -28.19
N GLU A 627 12.90 12.32 -28.59
CA GLU A 627 12.13 11.34 -27.81
C GLU A 627 12.42 11.26 -26.29
N THR A 628 11.48 11.75 -25.47
CA THR A 628 11.56 11.66 -24.00
C THR A 628 11.19 10.26 -23.51
N THR A 629 12.14 9.34 -23.59
CA THR A 629 12.12 8.12 -22.78
C THR A 629 12.28 8.51 -21.30
N LEU A 630 11.32 8.10 -20.46
CA LEU A 630 11.51 8.13 -19.01
C LEU A 630 12.57 7.09 -18.66
N SER A 631 13.69 7.53 -18.10
CA SER A 631 14.70 6.62 -17.56
C SER A 631 14.07 5.74 -16.49
N THR A 632 14.17 4.42 -16.67
CA THR A 632 13.65 3.44 -15.72
C THR A 632 14.20 3.68 -14.32
N ILE A 633 13.45 3.22 -13.30
CA ILE A 633 13.89 3.30 -11.90
C ILE A 633 15.16 2.48 -11.78
N SER A 634 16.31 3.16 -11.81
CA SER A 634 17.60 2.50 -11.65
C SER A 634 17.64 1.86 -10.28
N SER A 635 17.73 0.53 -10.22
CA SER A 635 17.92 -0.24 -8.99
C SER A 635 18.97 0.46 -8.12
N PRO A 636 18.71 0.71 -6.82
CA PRO A 636 19.58 1.53 -5.99
C PRO A 636 20.96 0.87 -5.89
N ASN A 637 21.90 1.35 -6.72
CA ASN A 637 23.17 0.69 -6.98
C ASN A 637 24.23 1.00 -5.90
N SER A 638 23.75 1.16 -4.66
CA SER A 638 24.52 1.13 -3.44
C SER A 638 24.50 -0.30 -2.90
N SER A 639 25.67 -0.95 -2.85
CA SER A 639 25.82 -2.21 -2.13
C SER A 639 25.34 -2.07 -0.69
N LEU A 640 24.25 -2.77 -0.33
CA LEU A 640 23.76 -2.81 1.05
C LEU A 640 24.90 -3.23 2.00
N PRO A 641 24.96 -2.69 3.23
CA PRO A 641 25.99 -3.05 4.20
C PRO A 641 26.08 -4.57 4.41
N SER A 642 27.30 -5.09 4.61
CA SER A 642 27.52 -6.53 4.81
C SER A 642 26.88 -7.09 6.10
N ASN A 643 26.50 -6.21 7.02
CA ASN A 643 25.81 -6.46 8.30
C ASN A 643 24.30 -6.18 8.22
N TYR A 644 23.67 -6.40 7.06
CA TYR A 644 22.23 -6.21 6.83
C TYR A 644 21.49 -7.55 6.77
N GLY A 645 20.64 -7.82 7.77
CA GLY A 645 19.74 -8.98 7.80
C GLY A 645 18.53 -8.73 6.89
N ARG A 646 18.47 -9.44 5.76
CA ARG A 646 17.51 -9.23 4.67
C ARG A 646 16.10 -9.71 4.97
N SER A 647 15.97 -10.63 5.93
CA SER A 647 14.73 -11.36 6.22
C SER A 647 13.68 -10.56 7.00
N TRP A 648 14.12 -9.67 7.91
CA TRP A 648 13.24 -8.88 8.76
C TRP A 648 12.44 -7.81 8.00
N GLY A 649 13.06 -7.10 7.05
CA GLY A 649 12.46 -5.95 6.37
C GLY A 649 12.37 -4.69 7.25
N GLN A 650 11.63 -3.67 6.80
CA GLN A 650 11.37 -2.47 7.59
C GLN A 650 9.90 -2.44 8.06
N ALA A 651 9.64 -1.70 9.12
CA ALA A 651 8.31 -1.39 9.63
C ALA A 651 7.89 0.02 9.19
N VAL A 652 6.63 0.19 8.82
CA VAL A 652 6.07 1.50 8.44
C VAL A 652 4.74 1.74 9.14
N GLN A 653 4.72 2.70 10.06
CA GLN A 653 3.46 3.17 10.65
C GLN A 653 2.90 4.33 9.82
N TYR A 654 1.70 4.15 9.27
CA TYR A 654 1.01 5.20 8.51
C TYR A 654 0.57 6.38 9.40
N MET A 655 0.61 7.58 8.84
CA MET A 655 0.26 8.84 9.50
C MET A 655 -0.75 9.64 8.68
N ASP A 656 -1.53 10.48 9.36
CA ASP A 656 -2.42 11.44 8.70
C ASP A 656 -1.59 12.43 7.84
N PRO A 657 -1.80 12.49 6.50
CA PRO A 657 -1.00 13.28 5.59
C PRO A 657 -0.97 14.77 5.94
N ARG A 658 0.22 15.29 6.29
CA ARG A 658 0.46 16.70 6.61
C ARG A 658 1.61 17.23 5.74
N PHE A 659 1.46 18.44 5.22
CA PHE A 659 2.59 19.14 4.59
C PHE A 659 3.50 19.70 5.67
N ILE A 660 4.80 19.49 5.51
CA ILE A 660 5.86 19.93 6.43
C ILE A 660 6.97 20.61 5.62
N GLU A 661 7.65 21.59 6.23
CA GLU A 661 8.62 22.45 5.56
C GLU A 661 10.06 22.20 6.02
N GLN A 662 11.02 22.26 5.11
CA GLN A 662 12.45 22.15 5.41
C GLN A 662 12.89 23.25 6.40
N GLY A 663 13.61 22.85 7.44
CA GLY A 663 14.03 23.72 8.54
C GLY A 663 12.97 23.92 9.63
N SER A 664 11.77 23.33 9.49
CA SER A 664 10.83 23.20 10.61
C SER A 664 11.24 22.06 11.55
N THR A 665 10.71 22.09 12.77
CA THR A 665 10.89 21.03 13.78
C THR A 665 9.54 20.43 14.11
N LEU A 666 9.46 19.11 14.13
CA LEU A 666 8.24 18.37 14.47
C LEU A 666 8.39 17.67 15.80
N LYS A 667 7.35 17.73 16.62
CA LYS A 667 7.20 16.88 17.80
C LYS A 667 6.66 15.51 17.39
N LEU A 668 7.36 14.47 17.82
CA LEU A 668 6.98 13.08 17.63
C LEU A 668 6.92 12.40 19.00
N ARG A 669 5.73 11.96 19.40
CA ARG A 669 5.51 11.24 20.66
C ARG A 669 5.65 9.74 20.42
N ILE A 670 6.57 9.13 21.15
CA ILE A 670 6.94 7.72 21.06
C ILE A 670 6.45 7.02 22.33
N ARG A 671 5.72 5.91 22.15
CA ARG A 671 5.19 5.08 23.23
C ARG A 671 5.59 3.63 23.01
N GLN A 672 5.91 2.92 24.09
CA GLN A 672 6.35 1.53 24.05
C GLN A 672 5.70 0.72 25.17
N ASP A 673 5.26 -0.49 24.83
CA ASP A 673 4.87 -1.53 25.78
C ASP A 673 5.62 -2.84 25.45
N THR A 674 5.28 -3.94 26.11
CA THR A 674 5.97 -5.22 25.97
C THR A 674 5.91 -5.86 24.58
N GLY A 675 5.04 -5.37 23.67
CA GLY A 675 4.83 -5.96 22.33
C GLY A 675 4.81 -4.99 21.15
N GLN A 676 4.67 -3.67 21.37
CA GLN A 676 4.67 -2.69 20.27
C GLN A 676 5.39 -1.37 20.60
N ILE A 677 5.81 -0.68 19.54
CA ILE A 677 6.29 0.71 19.56
C ILE A 677 5.33 1.55 18.69
N LEU A 678 4.76 2.59 19.27
CA LEU A 678 3.75 3.44 18.64
C LEU A 678 4.23 4.88 18.54
N PHE A 679 4.28 5.39 17.31
CA PHE A 679 4.54 6.79 17.01
C PHE A 679 3.22 7.59 16.96
N SER A 680 3.27 8.85 17.37
CA SER A 680 2.12 9.77 17.32
C SER A 680 2.57 11.21 17.02
N SER A 681 1.82 11.91 16.18
CA SER A 681 1.99 13.34 15.91
C SER A 681 1.20 14.21 16.89
N ASP A 682 1.54 15.50 16.94
CA ASP A 682 0.73 16.54 17.61
C ASP A 682 0.09 17.47 16.54
N PRO A 683 -1.23 17.74 16.56
CA PRO A 683 -2.26 16.95 17.24
C PRO A 683 -2.25 15.49 16.75
N PRO A 684 -2.82 14.53 17.49
CA PRO A 684 -2.85 13.12 17.08
C PRO A 684 -3.57 12.89 15.74
N PRO A 685 -3.42 11.70 15.12
CA PRO A 685 -4.24 11.29 13.99
C PRO A 685 -5.73 11.33 14.35
N CYS A 686 -6.54 11.91 13.46
CA CYS A 686 -7.99 12.11 13.65
C CYS A 686 -8.83 11.57 12.48
N ARG A 687 -8.20 10.99 11.44
CA ARG A 687 -8.91 10.35 10.34
C ARG A 687 -9.75 9.15 10.81
N LEU A 688 -10.98 9.12 10.33
CA LEU A 688 -11.78 7.90 10.31
C LEU A 688 -11.30 7.02 9.16
N HIS A 689 -10.88 5.81 9.48
CA HIS A 689 -10.56 4.78 8.50
C HIS A 689 -11.83 3.98 8.19
N HIS A 690 -12.10 3.72 6.91
CA HIS A 690 -13.38 3.15 6.45
C HIS A 690 -13.23 1.89 5.60
N ALA A 691 -12.17 1.81 4.80
CA ALA A 691 -11.78 0.64 4.02
C ALA A 691 -10.26 0.68 3.81
N LEU A 692 -9.66 -0.45 3.43
CA LEU A 692 -8.24 -0.57 3.09
C LEU A 692 -8.12 -1.00 1.63
N ALA A 693 -7.40 -0.24 0.80
CA ALA A 693 -7.03 -0.71 -0.53
C ALA A 693 -5.89 -1.75 -0.37
N PRO A 694 -6.01 -2.98 -0.90
CA PRO A 694 -4.98 -4.01 -0.73
C PRO A 694 -3.60 -3.55 -1.21
N ARG A 695 -2.53 -3.95 -0.52
CA ARG A 695 -1.16 -3.48 -0.82
C ARG A 695 -0.77 -3.66 -2.30
N TRP A 696 -1.17 -4.76 -2.94
CA TRP A 696 -0.90 -5.06 -4.35
C TRP A 696 -1.63 -4.14 -5.35
N HIS A 697 -2.78 -3.55 -5.00
CA HIS A 697 -3.45 -2.56 -5.87
C HIS A 697 -2.56 -1.34 -6.13
N TYR A 698 -1.76 -0.93 -5.14
CA TYR A 698 -0.79 0.17 -5.33
C TYR A 698 0.32 -0.22 -6.32
N ASP A 699 0.72 -1.48 -6.37
CA ASP A 699 1.76 -1.94 -7.29
C ASP A 699 1.23 -1.97 -8.74
N MET A 700 0.00 -2.46 -8.96
CA MET A 700 -0.73 -2.33 -10.24
C MET A 700 -0.86 -0.86 -10.68
N VAL A 701 -1.22 0.03 -9.75
CA VAL A 701 -1.38 1.48 -10.01
C VAL A 701 -0.04 2.17 -10.32
N LEU A 702 1.08 1.64 -9.81
CA LEU A 702 2.43 2.16 -10.06
C LEU A 702 3.10 1.54 -11.29
N ASP A 703 2.52 0.51 -11.90
CA ASP A 703 3.06 -0.16 -13.09
C ASP A 703 2.81 0.65 -14.36
N GLN A 704 3.74 1.56 -14.66
CA GLN A 704 3.63 2.43 -15.84
C GLN A 704 3.61 1.63 -17.16
N LEU A 705 4.31 0.49 -17.25
CA LEU A 705 4.34 -0.32 -18.47
C LEU A 705 2.97 -0.96 -18.74
N ARG A 706 2.37 -1.58 -17.71
CA ARG A 706 0.98 -2.11 -17.75
C ARG A 706 -0.01 -1.00 -18.09
N ASN A 707 0.07 0.14 -17.42
CA ASN A 707 -0.88 1.24 -17.58
C ASN A 707 -0.77 1.95 -18.94
N GLU A 708 0.43 2.14 -19.50
CA GLU A 708 0.58 2.67 -20.86
C GLU A 708 0.09 1.72 -21.95
N ALA A 709 0.34 0.41 -21.80
CA ALA A 709 -0.09 -0.58 -22.79
C ALA A 709 -1.62 -0.70 -22.85
N TYR A 710 -2.30 -0.76 -21.69
CA TYR A 710 -3.76 -0.74 -21.61
C TYR A 710 -4.35 0.54 -22.21
N ASP A 711 -3.78 1.72 -21.90
CA ASP A 711 -4.25 3.01 -22.42
C ASP A 711 -4.15 3.09 -23.95
N LYS A 712 -3.03 2.63 -24.52
CA LYS A 712 -2.83 2.52 -25.99
C LYS A 712 -3.85 1.57 -26.61
N ALA A 713 -3.99 0.34 -26.10
CA ALA A 713 -4.93 -0.65 -26.62
C ALA A 713 -6.40 -0.21 -26.52
N ILE A 714 -6.79 0.45 -25.42
CA ILE A 714 -8.13 1.02 -25.23
C ILE A 714 -8.39 2.18 -26.19
N CYS A 715 -7.41 3.07 -26.40
CA CYS A 715 -7.53 4.15 -27.39
C CYS A 715 -7.70 3.59 -28.80
N SER A 716 -6.90 2.60 -29.20
CA SER A 716 -7.03 1.91 -30.49
C SER A 716 -8.36 1.17 -30.62
N ALA A 717 -8.86 0.52 -29.56
CA ALA A 717 -10.15 -0.15 -29.56
C ALA A 717 -11.32 0.82 -29.77
N VAL A 718 -11.37 1.93 -29.03
CA VAL A 718 -12.42 2.96 -29.18
C VAL A 718 -12.33 3.67 -30.53
N ALA A 719 -11.13 3.89 -31.07
CA ALA A 719 -10.95 4.40 -32.43
C ALA A 719 -11.52 3.44 -33.50
N ARG A 720 -11.19 2.14 -33.42
CA ARG A 720 -11.71 1.10 -34.33
C ARG A 720 -13.25 1.03 -34.30
N ILE A 721 -13.89 1.22 -33.15
CA ILE A 721 -15.37 1.26 -33.04
C ILE A 721 -15.93 2.49 -33.78
N LYS A 722 -15.36 3.68 -33.55
CA LYS A 722 -15.78 4.92 -34.23
C LYS A 722 -15.62 4.83 -35.75
N GLU A 723 -14.56 4.18 -36.23
CA GLU A 723 -14.35 3.95 -37.66
C GLU A 723 -15.36 2.95 -38.26
N ARG A 724 -15.77 1.90 -37.52
CA ARG A 724 -16.85 0.99 -37.96
C ARG A 724 -18.17 1.75 -38.12
N ASP A 725 -18.52 2.62 -37.18
CA ASP A 725 -19.73 3.44 -37.26
C ASP A 725 -19.71 4.39 -38.45
N VAL A 726 -18.63 5.16 -38.64
CA VAL A 726 -18.50 6.08 -39.79
C VAL A 726 -18.59 5.32 -41.12
N ASN A 727 -17.94 4.17 -41.23
CA ASN A 727 -17.98 3.35 -42.44
C ASN A 727 -19.36 2.70 -42.68
N SER A 728 -20.07 2.28 -41.63
CA SER A 728 -21.42 1.70 -41.76
C SER A 728 -22.45 2.76 -42.17
N LEU A 729 -22.38 3.99 -41.63
CA LEU A 729 -23.18 5.12 -42.10
C LEU A 729 -22.85 5.49 -43.56
N ALA A 730 -21.58 5.46 -43.97
CA ALA A 730 -21.17 5.74 -45.35
C ALA A 730 -21.71 4.68 -46.34
N LEU A 731 -21.71 3.40 -45.94
CA LEU A 731 -22.30 2.29 -46.71
C LEU A 731 -23.83 2.41 -46.80
N ALA A 732 -24.52 2.74 -45.71
CA ALA A 732 -25.96 2.98 -45.72
C ALA A 732 -26.35 4.19 -46.61
N THR A 733 -25.53 5.25 -46.59
CA THR A 733 -25.73 6.47 -47.40
C THR A 733 -25.50 6.21 -48.90
N THR A 734 -24.55 5.34 -49.26
CA THR A 734 -24.32 4.95 -50.67
C THR A 734 -25.35 3.95 -51.19
N GLN A 735 -25.93 3.08 -50.35
CA GLN A 735 -27.02 2.19 -50.77
C GLN A 735 -28.38 2.91 -50.93
N THR A 736 -28.61 4.01 -50.21
CA THR A 736 -29.87 4.77 -50.30
C THR A 736 -29.96 5.71 -51.50
N SER A 737 -28.91 5.85 -52.32
CA SER A 737 -28.89 6.75 -53.48
C SER A 737 -29.75 6.31 -54.67
N LEU A 738 -30.62 5.30 -54.51
CA LEU A 738 -31.48 4.73 -55.56
C LEU A 738 -32.99 4.80 -55.28
N SER A 739 -33.44 5.34 -54.13
CA SER A 739 -34.89 5.49 -53.88
C SER A 739 -35.31 6.68 -53.02
N ASN A 740 -35.97 7.64 -53.67
CA ASN A 740 -36.86 8.69 -53.15
C ASN A 740 -36.30 9.83 -52.27
N THR A 741 -36.83 11.02 -52.57
CA THR A 741 -36.64 12.26 -51.82
C THR A 741 -37.56 12.32 -50.60
N ASN A 742 -36.98 12.24 -49.41
CA ASN A 742 -37.48 12.88 -48.19
C ASN A 742 -36.32 13.18 -47.24
N GLY A 743 -36.44 14.23 -46.43
CA GLY A 743 -35.37 14.76 -45.59
C GLY A 743 -35.07 13.92 -44.35
N ASN A 744 -34.47 12.75 -44.51
CA ASN A 744 -33.84 12.05 -43.39
C ASN A 744 -32.53 12.75 -43.05
N HIS A 745 -32.47 13.39 -41.87
CA HIS A 745 -31.19 13.63 -41.22
C HIS A 745 -30.50 12.28 -40.97
N ALA A 746 -29.19 12.22 -41.16
CA ALA A 746 -28.42 11.04 -40.77
C ALA A 746 -28.65 10.78 -39.27
N ALA A 747 -28.83 9.51 -38.89
CA ALA A 747 -28.90 9.14 -37.48
C ALA A 747 -27.61 9.61 -36.77
N PRO A 748 -27.69 10.11 -35.52
CA PRO A 748 -26.49 10.36 -34.74
C PRO A 748 -25.70 9.06 -34.56
N PRO A 749 -24.37 9.12 -34.41
CA PRO A 749 -23.57 7.93 -34.06
C PRO A 749 -24.09 7.29 -32.78
N GLN A 750 -23.94 5.98 -32.65
CA GLN A 750 -24.36 5.27 -31.45
C GLN A 750 -23.48 5.66 -30.25
N PRO A 751 -24.02 5.77 -29.03
CA PRO A 751 -23.24 6.08 -27.85
C PRO A 751 -22.38 4.88 -27.45
N ILE A 752 -21.06 5.03 -27.55
CA ILE A 752 -20.13 3.91 -27.33
C ILE A 752 -20.10 3.56 -25.84
N THR A 753 -20.46 2.33 -25.53
CA THR A 753 -20.63 1.84 -24.16
C THR A 753 -19.50 0.91 -23.77
N ALA A 754 -18.80 1.21 -22.68
CA ALA A 754 -17.76 0.35 -22.12
C ALA A 754 -18.26 -0.50 -20.94
N LEU A 755 -17.76 -1.72 -20.83
CA LEU A 755 -17.87 -2.58 -19.65
C LEU A 755 -16.47 -2.82 -19.08
N ASP A 756 -16.23 -2.45 -17.83
CA ASP A 756 -14.97 -2.65 -17.11
C ASP A 756 -15.19 -3.74 -16.05
N ILE A 757 -14.53 -4.89 -16.21
CA ILE A 757 -14.75 -6.09 -15.40
C ILE A 757 -13.58 -6.27 -14.43
N GLY A 758 -13.86 -6.15 -13.13
CA GLY A 758 -12.82 -6.06 -12.09
C GLY A 758 -12.25 -4.64 -12.02
N ALA A 759 -13.14 -3.65 -11.97
CA ALA A 759 -12.76 -2.25 -12.16
C ALA A 759 -11.76 -1.73 -11.11
N GLY A 760 -11.72 -2.31 -9.89
CA GLY A 760 -10.73 -2.00 -8.85
C GLY A 760 -10.71 -0.54 -8.41
N THR A 761 -9.88 0.28 -9.09
CA THR A 761 -9.78 1.73 -8.87
C THR A 761 -10.57 2.58 -9.89
N GLY A 762 -11.25 1.94 -10.84
CA GLY A 762 -11.93 2.59 -11.97
C GLY A 762 -10.99 3.10 -13.07
N LEU A 763 -9.70 2.72 -13.04
CA LEU A 763 -8.68 3.25 -13.93
C LEU A 763 -8.94 2.93 -15.41
N LEU A 764 -9.34 1.69 -15.74
CA LEU A 764 -9.63 1.29 -17.12
C LEU A 764 -10.91 1.95 -17.64
N SER A 765 -11.96 2.06 -16.82
CA SER A 765 -13.15 2.88 -17.11
C SER A 765 -12.80 4.32 -17.45
N MET A 766 -11.90 4.96 -16.70
CA MET A 766 -11.45 6.33 -16.98
C MET A 766 -10.64 6.42 -18.29
N MET A 767 -9.80 5.42 -18.60
CA MET A 767 -9.13 5.34 -19.89
C MET A 767 -10.13 5.23 -21.05
N ALA A 768 -11.14 4.36 -20.95
CA ALA A 768 -12.15 4.16 -21.98
C ALA A 768 -13.00 5.42 -22.24
N VAL A 769 -13.50 6.07 -21.18
CA VAL A 769 -14.28 7.31 -21.32
C VAL A 769 -13.40 8.48 -21.80
N ARG A 770 -12.08 8.46 -21.53
CA ARG A 770 -11.14 9.46 -22.08
C ARG A 770 -10.80 9.24 -23.55
N ALA A 771 -10.63 7.99 -23.98
CA ALA A 771 -10.60 7.63 -25.41
C ALA A 771 -11.92 7.99 -26.13
N GLY A 772 -12.96 8.27 -25.34
CA GLY A 772 -14.24 8.80 -25.77
C GLY A 772 -15.24 7.69 -26.07
N ALA A 773 -15.30 6.66 -25.23
CA ALA A 773 -16.58 6.04 -24.92
C ALA A 773 -17.49 7.08 -24.25
N ASP A 774 -18.79 6.98 -24.48
CA ASP A 774 -19.77 7.94 -23.97
C ASP A 774 -20.13 7.66 -22.51
N GLU A 775 -20.32 6.39 -22.18
CA GLU A 775 -20.50 5.88 -20.81
C GLU A 775 -19.71 4.58 -20.55
N ALA A 776 -19.47 4.27 -19.27
CA ALA A 776 -18.84 3.02 -18.84
C ALA A 776 -19.52 2.45 -17.59
N TYR A 777 -19.73 1.13 -17.57
CA TYR A 777 -20.17 0.37 -16.42
C TYR A 777 -18.95 -0.26 -15.73
N ALA A 778 -18.58 0.28 -14.57
CA ALA A 778 -17.44 -0.15 -13.78
C ALA A 778 -17.87 -1.23 -12.76
N VAL A 779 -17.68 -2.49 -13.11
CA VAL A 779 -18.18 -3.64 -12.35
C VAL A 779 -17.10 -4.17 -11.42
N GLU A 780 -17.42 -4.20 -10.13
CA GLU A 780 -16.51 -4.61 -9.05
C GLU A 780 -17.30 -5.44 -8.02
N VAL A 781 -16.68 -6.50 -7.50
CA VAL A 781 -17.31 -7.45 -6.57
C VAL A 781 -16.98 -7.14 -5.11
N SER A 782 -15.87 -6.45 -4.84
CA SER A 782 -15.55 -5.93 -3.52
C SER A 782 -16.18 -4.56 -3.31
N ALA A 783 -17.22 -4.48 -2.47
CA ALA A 783 -17.87 -3.21 -2.10
C ALA A 783 -16.86 -2.15 -1.57
N HIS A 784 -15.76 -2.58 -0.96
CA HIS A 784 -14.67 -1.69 -0.53
C HIS A 784 -13.90 -1.10 -1.72
N MET A 785 -13.64 -1.87 -2.78
CA MET A 785 -13.08 -1.35 -4.02
C MET A 785 -14.09 -0.52 -4.83
N CYS A 786 -15.39 -0.80 -4.74
CA CYS A 786 -16.43 0.08 -5.32
C CYS A 786 -16.36 1.51 -4.75
N ASP A 787 -16.18 1.65 -3.43
CA ASP A 787 -16.01 2.97 -2.78
C ASP A 787 -14.72 3.68 -3.23
N VAL A 788 -13.64 2.92 -3.51
CA VAL A 788 -12.38 3.42 -4.09
C VAL A 788 -12.60 3.91 -5.52
N ALA A 789 -13.23 3.10 -6.37
CA ALA A 789 -13.51 3.41 -7.77
C ALA A 789 -14.46 4.61 -7.91
N GLU A 790 -15.50 4.71 -7.08
CA GLU A 790 -16.41 5.86 -7.09
C GLU A 790 -15.70 7.15 -6.66
N GLU A 791 -14.96 7.12 -5.54
CA GLU A 791 -14.24 8.32 -5.09
C GLU A 791 -13.22 8.79 -6.12
N THR A 792 -12.54 7.85 -6.77
CA THR A 792 -11.53 8.10 -7.80
C THR A 792 -12.14 8.66 -9.09
N THR A 793 -13.17 8.02 -9.63
CA THR A 793 -13.84 8.46 -10.87
C THR A 793 -14.53 9.82 -10.68
N ILE A 794 -15.17 10.06 -9.53
CA ILE A 794 -15.76 11.35 -9.19
C ILE A 794 -14.68 12.42 -8.95
N MET A 795 -13.54 12.10 -8.32
CA MET A 795 -12.43 13.05 -8.17
C MET A 795 -11.88 13.51 -9.52
N ASN A 796 -11.78 12.61 -10.49
CA ASN A 796 -11.34 12.94 -11.85
C ASN A 796 -12.42 13.71 -12.64
N GLY A 797 -13.70 13.50 -12.30
CA GLY A 797 -14.83 14.27 -12.84
C GLY A 797 -15.74 13.49 -13.77
N TYR A 798 -15.68 12.16 -13.72
CA TYR A 798 -16.46 11.24 -14.55
C TYR A 798 -17.83 10.87 -13.96
N LEU A 799 -18.30 11.61 -12.95
CA LEU A 799 -19.66 11.47 -12.41
C LEU A 799 -20.70 11.56 -13.53
N GLY A 800 -21.57 10.56 -13.63
CA GLY A 800 -22.61 10.50 -14.68
C GLY A 800 -22.11 10.07 -16.06
N LYS A 801 -20.82 9.73 -16.19
CA LYS A 801 -20.27 8.97 -17.35
C LYS A 801 -19.77 7.58 -16.94
N ILE A 802 -19.24 7.41 -15.74
CA ILE A 802 -18.88 6.10 -15.18
C ILE A 802 -19.89 5.74 -14.09
N LEU A 803 -20.53 4.59 -14.22
CA LEU A 803 -21.43 4.02 -13.22
C LEU A 803 -20.72 2.84 -12.53
N VAL A 804 -20.37 3.01 -11.25
CA VAL A 804 -19.76 1.95 -10.44
C VAL A 804 -20.82 1.02 -9.89
N LEU A 805 -20.65 -0.28 -10.11
CA LEU A 805 -21.60 -1.34 -9.74
C LEU A 805 -20.93 -2.37 -8.83
N ASP A 806 -21.41 -2.41 -7.58
CA ASP A 806 -21.18 -3.43 -6.53
C ASP A 806 -21.86 -4.76 -6.92
N ARG A 807 -21.29 -5.49 -7.89
CA ARG A 807 -21.92 -6.65 -8.55
C ARG A 807 -20.91 -7.67 -9.10
N ASP A 808 -21.29 -8.94 -9.01
CA ASP A 808 -20.72 -10.02 -9.82
C ASP A 808 -21.24 -9.92 -11.26
N VAL A 809 -20.35 -9.70 -12.23
CA VAL A 809 -20.68 -9.57 -13.67
C VAL A 809 -21.49 -10.74 -14.21
N ARG A 810 -21.31 -11.95 -13.66
CA ARG A 810 -22.03 -13.17 -14.08
C ARG A 810 -23.52 -13.15 -13.69
N ARG A 811 -23.90 -12.24 -12.77
CA ARG A 811 -25.26 -12.07 -12.24
C ARG A 811 -25.98 -10.83 -12.77
N MET A 812 -25.31 -9.99 -13.56
CA MET A 812 -25.91 -8.87 -14.25
C MET A 812 -26.70 -9.34 -15.47
N ASP A 813 -27.65 -8.53 -15.92
CA ASP A 813 -28.38 -8.68 -17.18
C ASP A 813 -28.68 -7.31 -17.79
N THR A 814 -28.82 -7.28 -19.13
CA THR A 814 -29.31 -6.12 -19.91
C THR A 814 -30.83 -6.12 -20.10
N VAL A 815 -31.53 -7.14 -19.57
CA VAL A 815 -32.97 -7.32 -19.69
C VAL A 815 -33.62 -7.24 -18.31
N ARG A 816 -34.79 -6.59 -18.23
CA ARG A 816 -35.58 -6.50 -16.99
C ARG A 816 -35.88 -7.91 -16.44
N LYS A 817 -35.63 -8.10 -15.15
CA LYS A 817 -35.74 -9.40 -14.48
C LYS A 817 -37.21 -9.84 -14.32
N PRO A 818 -37.50 -11.14 -14.16
CA PRO A 818 -38.88 -11.65 -14.14
C PRO A 818 -39.76 -11.16 -12.99
N ASP A 819 -39.14 -10.65 -11.92
CA ASP A 819 -39.76 -9.96 -10.77
C ASP A 819 -40.15 -8.50 -11.07
N GLY A 820 -39.77 -7.98 -12.24
CA GLY A 820 -39.94 -6.58 -12.64
C GLY A 820 -38.73 -5.69 -12.34
N THR A 821 -37.69 -6.18 -11.67
CA THR A 821 -36.50 -5.41 -11.30
C THR A 821 -35.74 -4.96 -12.56
N ALA A 822 -35.36 -3.68 -12.62
CA ALA A 822 -34.64 -3.09 -13.74
C ALA A 822 -33.29 -3.79 -13.99
N PRO A 823 -32.81 -3.85 -15.25
CA PRO A 823 -31.49 -4.40 -15.55
C PRO A 823 -30.37 -3.52 -14.98
N GLU A 824 -29.24 -4.14 -14.63
CA GLU A 824 -28.04 -3.41 -14.17
C GLU A 824 -27.39 -2.57 -15.27
N MET A 825 -27.52 -2.97 -16.54
CA MET A 825 -27.07 -2.22 -17.72
C MET A 825 -28.26 -1.91 -18.63
N GLN A 826 -28.36 -0.67 -19.14
CA GLN A 826 -29.50 -0.30 -20.00
C GLN A 826 -29.37 -0.83 -21.43
N GLN A 827 -28.15 -1.09 -21.88
CA GLN A 827 -27.82 -1.67 -23.18
C GLN A 827 -26.55 -2.53 -23.08
N ARG A 828 -26.23 -3.23 -24.17
CA ARG A 828 -24.99 -4.02 -24.29
C ARG A 828 -23.80 -3.12 -24.63
N ALA A 829 -22.62 -3.50 -24.17
CA ALA A 829 -21.37 -2.76 -24.38
C ALA A 829 -20.64 -3.17 -25.67
N ASP A 830 -19.95 -2.19 -26.26
CA ASP A 830 -19.19 -2.27 -27.51
C ASP A 830 -17.70 -2.53 -27.28
N ILE A 831 -17.22 -2.25 -26.06
CA ILE A 831 -15.88 -2.58 -25.59
C ILE A 831 -15.95 -3.22 -24.20
N ALA A 832 -15.24 -4.34 -24.03
CA ALA A 832 -14.95 -4.92 -22.72
C ALA A 832 -13.48 -4.65 -22.38
N VAL A 833 -13.24 -3.95 -21.27
CA VAL A 833 -11.91 -3.80 -20.68
C VAL A 833 -11.87 -4.63 -19.39
N PHE A 834 -10.79 -5.37 -19.16
CA PHE A 834 -10.72 -6.26 -17.98
C PHE A 834 -9.28 -6.54 -17.58
N GLU A 835 -9.08 -6.69 -16.27
CA GLU A 835 -7.80 -7.09 -15.66
C GLU A 835 -8.08 -7.91 -14.41
N ILE A 836 -8.58 -9.12 -14.65
CA ILE A 836 -8.89 -10.15 -13.65
C ILE A 836 -8.00 -11.36 -13.91
N PHE A 837 -6.69 -11.16 -13.76
CA PHE A 837 -5.66 -12.16 -14.00
C PHE A 837 -4.79 -12.32 -12.75
N ASP A 838 -4.60 -13.56 -12.32
CA ASP A 838 -3.65 -13.91 -11.28
C ASP A 838 -2.29 -14.33 -11.90
N SER A 839 -1.35 -14.79 -11.09
CA SER A 839 -0.05 -15.33 -11.57
C SER A 839 -0.18 -16.54 -12.50
N GLY A 840 -1.26 -17.32 -12.41
CA GLY A 840 -1.62 -18.42 -13.30
C GLY A 840 -2.60 -18.06 -14.42
N LEU A 841 -2.79 -16.76 -14.70
CA LEU A 841 -3.71 -16.18 -15.68
C LEU A 841 -5.22 -16.37 -15.39
N ILE A 842 -5.68 -17.59 -15.09
CA ILE A 842 -7.12 -17.93 -15.08
C ILE A 842 -7.76 -18.08 -13.69
N GLY A 843 -7.00 -17.89 -12.61
CA GLY A 843 -7.40 -18.08 -11.21
C GLY A 843 -8.63 -17.26 -10.78
N GLU A 844 -8.70 -15.99 -11.18
CA GLU A 844 -9.84 -15.10 -10.90
C GLU A 844 -11.10 -15.44 -11.75
N GLY A 845 -11.06 -16.51 -12.55
CA GLY A 845 -12.21 -17.02 -13.30
C GLY A 845 -12.56 -16.18 -14.53
N VAL A 846 -11.59 -15.49 -15.15
CA VAL A 846 -11.77 -14.61 -16.32
C VAL A 846 -12.59 -15.24 -17.43
N LEU A 847 -12.39 -16.54 -17.72
CA LEU A 847 -13.12 -17.27 -18.76
C LEU A 847 -14.63 -17.30 -18.47
N HIS A 848 -15.02 -17.54 -17.21
CA HIS A 848 -16.42 -17.58 -16.77
C HIS A 848 -17.07 -16.20 -16.82
N CYS A 849 -16.33 -15.16 -16.42
CA CYS A 849 -16.77 -13.77 -16.49
C CYS A 849 -17.01 -13.34 -17.94
N LEU A 850 -16.08 -13.66 -18.86
CA LEU A 850 -16.21 -13.37 -20.30
C LEU A 850 -17.33 -14.17 -20.97
N THR A 851 -17.52 -15.45 -20.64
CA THR A 851 -18.64 -16.25 -21.14
C THR A 851 -19.99 -15.64 -20.75
N ALA A 852 -20.16 -15.23 -19.50
CA ALA A 852 -21.38 -14.57 -19.04
C ALA A 852 -21.58 -13.17 -19.68
N ALA A 853 -20.50 -12.37 -19.76
CA ALA A 853 -20.53 -11.06 -20.39
C ALA A 853 -20.92 -11.16 -21.88
N LYS A 854 -20.37 -12.11 -22.64
CA LYS A 854 -20.78 -12.34 -24.04
C LYS A 854 -22.24 -12.76 -24.18
N ALA A 855 -22.69 -13.70 -23.35
CA ALA A 855 -24.08 -14.15 -23.38
C ALA A 855 -25.08 -13.00 -23.13
N LYS A 856 -24.75 -12.03 -22.25
CA LYS A 856 -25.73 -11.09 -21.67
C LYS A 856 -25.45 -9.59 -21.85
N LEU A 857 -24.19 -9.18 -21.83
CA LEU A 857 -23.76 -7.80 -21.58
C LEU A 857 -23.00 -7.15 -22.74
N LEU A 858 -22.43 -7.94 -23.67
CA LEU A 858 -21.62 -7.44 -24.79
C LEU A 858 -22.37 -7.56 -26.13
N ASN A 859 -22.07 -6.67 -27.07
CA ASN A 859 -22.47 -6.78 -28.47
C ASN A 859 -21.66 -7.88 -29.19
N SER A 860 -22.20 -8.43 -30.28
CA SER A 860 -21.62 -9.62 -30.96
C SER A 860 -20.26 -9.37 -31.61
N ASP A 861 -19.96 -8.11 -31.95
CA ASP A 861 -18.70 -7.65 -32.54
C ASP A 861 -17.87 -6.78 -31.58
N ALA A 862 -18.24 -6.75 -30.29
CA ALA A 862 -17.60 -5.95 -29.27
C ALA A 862 -16.10 -6.24 -29.15
N VAL A 863 -15.31 -5.19 -28.97
CA VAL A 863 -13.85 -5.27 -28.85
C VAL A 863 -13.47 -5.68 -27.43
N LEU A 864 -12.61 -6.68 -27.30
CA LEU A 864 -12.07 -7.14 -26.03
C LEU A 864 -10.65 -6.58 -25.85
N VAL A 865 -10.37 -6.02 -24.67
CA VAL A 865 -9.03 -5.62 -24.25
C VAL A 865 -8.77 -6.19 -22.85
N PRO A 866 -7.97 -7.27 -22.71
CA PRO A 866 -7.16 -7.92 -23.74
C PRO A 866 -7.90 -8.82 -24.74
N SER A 867 -7.17 -9.21 -25.79
CA SER A 867 -7.66 -10.01 -26.92
C SER A 867 -7.37 -11.51 -26.81
N TRP A 868 -6.17 -11.91 -26.38
CA TRP A 868 -5.83 -13.32 -26.07
C TRP A 868 -4.62 -13.42 -25.14
N ALA A 869 -4.30 -14.63 -24.66
CA ALA A 869 -3.13 -14.91 -23.84
C ALA A 869 -2.41 -16.21 -24.26
N THR A 870 -1.12 -16.31 -23.94
CA THR A 870 -0.31 -17.53 -24.10
C THR A 870 0.44 -17.86 -22.82
N VAL A 871 0.31 -19.08 -22.32
CA VAL A 871 0.98 -19.57 -21.10
C VAL A 871 2.23 -20.37 -21.46
N TYR A 872 3.30 -20.14 -20.71
CA TYR A 872 4.60 -20.81 -20.81
C TYR A 872 4.97 -21.48 -19.49
N ALA A 873 5.73 -22.58 -19.55
CA ALA A 873 6.25 -23.29 -18.39
C ALA A 873 7.72 -23.69 -18.56
N GLN A 874 8.42 -23.85 -17.44
CA GLN A 874 9.84 -24.22 -17.40
C GLN A 874 10.20 -24.99 -16.11
N PRO A 875 10.97 -26.09 -16.17
CA PRO A 875 11.49 -26.76 -14.99
C PRO A 875 12.61 -25.95 -14.34
N ILE A 876 12.53 -25.76 -13.03
CA ILE A 876 13.49 -24.97 -12.25
C ILE A 876 14.00 -25.71 -11.01
N GLU A 877 15.19 -25.34 -10.58
CA GLU A 877 15.72 -25.61 -9.24
C GLU A 877 15.58 -24.33 -8.40
N MET A 878 14.71 -24.35 -7.38
CA MET A 878 14.54 -23.28 -6.39
C MET A 878 14.42 -23.92 -5.01
N ARG A 879 15.57 -24.29 -4.43
CA ARG A 879 15.66 -25.11 -3.22
C ARG A 879 16.80 -24.68 -2.32
N VAL A 880 16.61 -24.86 -1.01
CA VAL A 880 17.69 -24.72 -0.03
C VAL A 880 18.40 -26.06 0.15
N ALA A 881 19.72 -26.09 0.02
CA ALA A 881 20.53 -27.29 0.24
C ALA A 881 21.29 -27.20 1.56
N THR A 882 22.08 -26.15 1.72
CA THR A 882 22.86 -25.88 2.93
C THR A 882 22.80 -24.40 3.31
N ALA A 883 22.95 -24.10 4.60
CA ALA A 883 23.07 -22.75 5.13
C ALA A 883 24.06 -22.73 6.30
N ALA A 884 24.91 -21.70 6.38
CA ALA A 884 26.00 -21.61 7.35
C ALA A 884 26.86 -22.90 7.49
N GLY A 885 26.93 -23.76 6.45
CA GLY A 885 27.63 -25.05 6.46
C GLY A 885 26.85 -26.24 7.04
N PHE A 886 25.56 -26.09 7.37
CA PHE A 886 24.66 -27.17 7.81
C PHE A 886 23.78 -27.67 6.66
N ASP A 887 23.36 -28.95 6.66
CA ASP A 887 22.33 -29.46 5.75
C ASP A 887 20.94 -28.95 6.19
N ILE A 888 20.25 -28.23 5.30
CA ILE A 888 18.87 -27.79 5.51
C ILE A 888 17.91 -28.29 4.42
N SER A 889 18.33 -29.28 3.62
CA SER A 889 17.55 -29.86 2.52
C SER A 889 16.14 -30.33 2.92
N GLN A 890 16.00 -30.80 4.17
CA GLN A 890 14.71 -31.23 4.74
C GLN A 890 13.67 -30.10 4.72
N ALA A 891 14.11 -28.83 4.77
CA ALA A 891 13.25 -27.66 4.81
C ALA A 891 12.38 -27.49 3.55
N ASN A 892 12.78 -28.02 2.38
CA ASN A 892 12.01 -27.80 1.15
C ASN A 892 10.59 -28.41 1.17
N ARG A 893 10.31 -29.39 2.05
CA ARG A 893 8.95 -29.95 2.24
C ARG A 893 7.92 -28.92 2.73
N TRP A 894 8.38 -27.83 3.32
CA TRP A 894 7.53 -26.76 3.86
C TRP A 894 7.22 -25.68 2.81
N ARG A 895 7.69 -25.85 1.56
CA ARG A 895 7.33 -24.98 0.41
C ARG A 895 5.96 -25.30 -0.18
N TRP A 896 5.55 -26.57 -0.11
CA TRP A 896 4.42 -27.12 -0.84
C TRP A 896 3.10 -26.36 -0.66
N ARG A 897 2.31 -26.35 -1.74
CA ARG A 897 0.89 -26.02 -1.76
C ARG A 897 0.18 -27.00 -2.71
N SER A 898 -1.14 -27.10 -2.59
CA SER A 898 -1.98 -27.87 -3.53
C SER A 898 -2.06 -27.27 -4.93
N ASP A 899 -1.77 -25.98 -5.04
CA ASP A 899 -1.78 -25.11 -6.21
C ASP A 899 -0.36 -24.54 -6.45
N TYR A 900 -0.26 -23.48 -7.25
CA TYR A 900 0.96 -22.69 -7.43
C TYR A 900 1.01 -21.48 -6.47
N GLU A 901 2.15 -20.82 -6.44
CA GLU A 901 2.41 -19.61 -5.66
C GLU A 901 2.90 -18.48 -6.55
N GLY A 902 2.44 -17.24 -6.30
CA GLY A 902 3.04 -16.05 -6.90
C GLY A 902 4.44 -15.82 -6.32
N ILE A 903 5.46 -15.78 -7.20
CA ILE A 903 6.84 -15.47 -6.86
C ILE A 903 7.40 -14.52 -7.92
N GLU A 904 8.04 -13.42 -7.51
CA GLU A 904 8.71 -12.51 -8.44
C GLU A 904 10.12 -13.01 -8.81
N LEU A 905 10.16 -14.04 -9.63
CA LEU A 905 11.36 -14.68 -10.16
C LEU A 905 12.29 -13.68 -10.88
N ALA A 906 11.77 -12.57 -11.43
CA ALA A 906 12.61 -11.55 -12.04
C ALA A 906 13.44 -10.76 -11.02
N ARG A 907 12.99 -10.66 -9.75
CA ARG A 907 13.70 -9.97 -8.65
C ARG A 907 14.56 -10.92 -7.82
N CYS A 908 14.25 -12.22 -7.77
CA CYS A 908 15.04 -13.22 -7.04
C CYS A 908 15.90 -14.16 -7.93
N LYS A 909 16.46 -13.65 -9.05
CA LYS A 909 17.26 -14.42 -10.04
C LYS A 909 18.48 -15.20 -9.50
N ASN A 910 18.86 -15.01 -8.24
CA ASN A 910 19.94 -15.75 -7.56
C ASN A 910 19.43 -16.89 -6.66
N GLU A 911 18.12 -16.99 -6.42
CA GLU A 911 17.47 -18.00 -5.57
C GLU A 911 16.94 -19.21 -6.36
N TRP A 912 16.88 -19.09 -7.69
CA TRP A 912 16.41 -20.13 -8.60
C TRP A 912 17.33 -20.27 -9.83
N LYS A 913 17.28 -21.42 -10.48
CA LYS A 913 18.06 -21.75 -11.68
C LYS A 913 17.17 -22.48 -12.70
N PRO A 914 17.11 -22.06 -13.98
CA PRO A 914 16.44 -22.82 -15.03
C PRO A 914 17.18 -24.12 -15.33
N LEU A 915 16.45 -25.22 -15.54
CA LEU A 915 17.04 -26.54 -15.83
C LEU A 915 16.91 -26.95 -17.30
N GLY A 916 16.00 -26.32 -18.03
CA GLY A 916 15.80 -26.50 -19.47
C GLY A 916 15.11 -25.29 -20.08
N ASN A 917 14.86 -25.33 -21.40
CA ASN A 917 14.18 -24.24 -22.11
C ASN A 917 12.69 -24.16 -21.74
N ALA A 918 12.15 -22.94 -21.72
CA ALA A 918 10.72 -22.71 -21.55
C ALA A 918 9.92 -23.24 -22.75
N GLN A 919 8.73 -23.78 -22.51
CA GLN A 919 7.81 -24.29 -23.54
C GLN A 919 6.43 -23.63 -23.41
N LYS A 920 5.80 -23.33 -24.55
CA LYS A 920 4.39 -22.93 -24.60
C LYS A 920 3.51 -24.12 -24.18
N VAL A 921 2.52 -23.85 -23.33
CA VAL A 921 1.62 -24.87 -22.78
C VAL A 921 0.21 -24.73 -23.35
N PHE A 922 -0.43 -23.59 -23.09
CA PHE A 922 -1.81 -23.30 -23.48
C PHE A 922 -1.92 -21.91 -24.12
N SER A 923 -3.01 -21.67 -24.86
CA SER A 923 -3.40 -20.34 -25.32
C SER A 923 -4.89 -20.15 -25.14
N PHE A 924 -5.25 -19.04 -24.50
CA PHE A 924 -6.63 -18.68 -24.21
C PHE A 924 -7.03 -17.55 -25.15
N ASP A 925 -7.91 -17.87 -26.09
CA ASP A 925 -8.53 -16.90 -26.98
C ASP A 925 -9.76 -16.32 -26.25
N PHE A 926 -9.79 -15.01 -26.03
CA PHE A 926 -10.92 -14.36 -25.39
C PHE A 926 -12.06 -14.07 -26.38
N TYR A 927 -11.78 -14.05 -27.69
CA TYR A 927 -12.79 -14.03 -28.75
C TYR A 927 -13.48 -15.40 -28.89
N ASP A 928 -12.74 -16.51 -28.84
CA ASP A 928 -13.28 -17.89 -28.75
C ASP A 928 -13.23 -18.46 -27.31
N VAL A 929 -14.04 -17.87 -26.43
CA VAL A 929 -14.12 -18.30 -25.02
C VAL A 929 -14.75 -19.70 -24.87
N GLU A 930 -15.61 -20.14 -25.80
CA GLU A 930 -16.23 -21.48 -25.75
C GLU A 930 -15.23 -22.62 -26.03
N LYS A 931 -14.18 -22.35 -26.79
CA LYS A 931 -13.02 -23.24 -26.90
C LYS A 931 -12.17 -23.17 -25.63
N SER A 932 -11.80 -21.96 -25.18
CA SER A 932 -10.99 -21.74 -23.98
C SER A 932 -11.60 -22.33 -22.68
N MET A 933 -12.93 -22.49 -22.64
CA MET A 933 -13.70 -23.11 -21.55
C MET A 933 -13.72 -24.66 -21.56
N LYS A 934 -12.98 -25.32 -22.45
CA LYS A 934 -12.83 -26.78 -22.46
C LYS A 934 -11.55 -27.16 -21.69
N PRO A 935 -11.59 -28.04 -20.68
CA PRO A 935 -10.39 -28.56 -20.04
C PRO A 935 -9.48 -29.28 -21.06
N GLU A 936 -8.21 -28.89 -21.13
CA GLU A 936 -7.18 -29.54 -21.96
C GLU A 936 -6.10 -30.23 -21.09
N GLU A 937 -5.50 -31.30 -21.63
CA GLU A 937 -4.32 -31.97 -21.08
C GLU A 937 -3.24 -32.07 -22.18
N THR A 938 -1.98 -31.81 -21.83
CA THR A 938 -0.83 -31.96 -22.73
C THR A 938 0.40 -32.52 -22.00
N CYS A 939 1.29 -33.20 -22.71
CA CYS A 939 2.50 -33.80 -22.16
C CYS A 939 3.75 -33.08 -22.70
N LEU A 940 4.32 -32.22 -21.85
CA LEU A 940 5.54 -31.45 -22.12
C LEU A 940 6.77 -32.35 -21.93
N LYS A 941 7.78 -32.17 -22.79
CA LYS A 941 9.04 -32.89 -22.72
C LYS A 941 10.18 -31.89 -22.75
N PHE A 942 10.73 -31.60 -21.58
CA PHE A 942 11.80 -30.64 -21.43
C PHE A 942 13.14 -31.33 -21.69
N GLU A 943 13.91 -30.77 -22.62
CA GLU A 943 15.33 -31.07 -22.74
C GLU A 943 16.08 -30.32 -21.63
N ILE A 944 16.78 -31.08 -20.79
CA ILE A 944 17.55 -30.53 -19.67
C ILE A 944 18.88 -30.00 -20.21
N SER A 945 19.15 -28.72 -19.98
CA SER A 945 20.41 -28.06 -20.33
C SER A 945 21.40 -28.04 -19.17
N GLU A 946 20.92 -28.07 -17.92
CA GLU A 946 21.72 -27.84 -16.72
C GLU A 946 21.64 -28.99 -15.70
N ASN A 947 22.74 -29.24 -15.00
CA ASN A 947 22.77 -30.25 -13.93
C ASN A 947 22.11 -29.68 -12.66
N GLY A 948 21.15 -30.39 -12.06
CA GLY A 948 20.46 -29.90 -10.88
C GLY A 948 19.39 -30.82 -10.32
N VAL A 949 18.43 -30.23 -9.61
CA VAL A 949 17.25 -30.87 -9.05
C VAL A 949 16.01 -30.11 -9.48
N VAL A 950 15.15 -30.72 -10.30
CA VAL A 950 13.80 -30.18 -10.54
C VAL A 950 13.03 -30.29 -9.23
N ASN A 951 12.59 -29.17 -8.68
CA ASN A 951 11.70 -29.14 -7.52
C ASN A 951 10.52 -28.17 -7.66
N ALA A 952 10.43 -27.46 -8.78
CA ALA A 952 9.24 -26.71 -9.17
C ALA A 952 9.14 -26.57 -10.70
N ILE A 953 7.93 -26.27 -11.17
CA ILE A 953 7.67 -25.70 -12.48
C ILE A 953 7.37 -24.22 -12.29
N ALA A 954 8.13 -23.36 -12.98
CA ALA A 954 7.79 -21.95 -13.14
C ALA A 954 6.84 -21.79 -14.34
N MET A 955 5.83 -20.92 -14.19
CA MET A 955 4.80 -20.61 -15.16
C MET A 955 4.62 -19.10 -15.26
N TRP A 956 4.40 -18.60 -16.48
CA TRP A 956 4.08 -17.20 -16.75
C TRP A 956 3.27 -17.11 -18.05
N PHE A 957 2.75 -15.93 -18.35
CA PHE A 957 1.97 -15.67 -19.55
C PHE A 957 2.37 -14.38 -20.28
N ASP A 958 2.16 -14.41 -21.60
CA ASP A 958 2.12 -13.24 -22.45
C ASP A 958 0.65 -12.89 -22.70
N LEU A 959 0.28 -11.63 -22.41
CA LEU A 959 -1.07 -11.07 -22.48
C LEU A 959 -1.13 -10.09 -23.65
N HIS A 960 -1.87 -10.45 -24.70
CA HIS A 960 -1.95 -9.66 -25.92
C HIS A 960 -3.20 -8.78 -25.83
N LEU A 961 -2.98 -7.48 -25.69
CA LEU A 961 -4.05 -6.50 -25.50
C LEU A 961 -4.80 -6.29 -26.82
N ASP A 962 -4.03 -6.08 -27.90
CA ASP A 962 -4.46 -6.20 -29.29
C ASP A 962 -3.28 -6.67 -30.18
N GLU A 963 -3.38 -6.49 -31.51
CA GLU A 963 -2.37 -6.94 -32.48
C GLU A 963 -0.99 -6.25 -32.33
N GLU A 964 -0.95 -5.05 -31.75
CA GLU A 964 0.29 -4.26 -31.59
C GLU A 964 0.77 -4.19 -30.13
N ASN A 965 -0.16 -4.22 -29.17
CA ASN A 965 0.14 -4.01 -27.76
C ASN A 965 0.10 -5.34 -26.99
N SER A 966 1.22 -5.73 -26.38
CA SER A 966 1.33 -6.96 -25.57
C SER A 966 2.16 -6.73 -24.31
N LEU A 967 1.79 -7.40 -23.22
CA LEU A 967 2.50 -7.41 -21.94
C LEU A 967 3.01 -8.83 -21.67
N SER A 968 4.19 -8.97 -21.08
CA SER A 968 4.74 -10.28 -20.69
C SER A 968 5.03 -10.31 -19.20
N THR A 969 4.58 -11.37 -18.53
CA THR A 969 4.91 -11.64 -17.12
C THR A 969 6.20 -12.46 -16.97
N SER A 970 6.89 -12.77 -18.07
CA SER A 970 8.14 -13.54 -18.13
C SER A 970 9.20 -13.05 -17.14
N PRO A 971 9.96 -13.94 -16.47
CA PRO A 971 11.04 -13.54 -15.57
C PRO A 971 12.28 -13.03 -16.33
N TYR A 972 12.29 -13.14 -17.65
CA TYR A 972 13.41 -12.78 -18.52
C TYR A 972 13.33 -11.37 -19.10
N VAL A 973 12.16 -10.72 -19.06
CA VAL A 973 11.94 -9.34 -19.56
C VAL A 973 12.00 -8.31 -18.43
N GLU A 974 12.04 -7.03 -18.80
CA GLU A 974 11.72 -5.93 -17.88
C GLU A 974 10.19 -5.73 -17.88
N LYS A 975 9.60 -5.67 -16.68
CA LYS A 975 8.17 -5.47 -16.42
C LYS A 975 7.99 -4.69 -15.12
N GLY A 976 6.83 -4.09 -14.92
CA GLY A 976 6.48 -3.51 -13.63
C GLY A 976 6.04 -4.57 -12.60
N PRO A 977 5.58 -4.12 -11.41
CA PRO A 977 5.35 -4.99 -10.27
C PRO A 977 3.96 -5.67 -10.22
N THR A 978 3.08 -5.49 -11.23
CA THR A 978 1.67 -5.94 -11.17
C THR A 978 1.51 -7.44 -10.90
N TRP A 979 1.95 -8.29 -11.84
CA TRP A 979 1.77 -9.74 -11.78
C TRP A 979 3.08 -10.44 -11.49
N GLN A 980 3.07 -11.45 -10.61
CA GLN A 980 4.21 -12.32 -10.33
C GLN A 980 4.15 -13.58 -11.22
N GLN A 981 5.24 -14.33 -11.33
CA GLN A 981 5.20 -15.65 -11.99
C GLN A 981 4.59 -16.69 -11.05
N ALA A 982 3.86 -17.66 -11.58
CA ALA A 982 3.36 -18.79 -10.82
C ALA A 982 4.44 -19.87 -10.67
N VAL A 983 4.59 -20.43 -9.46
CA VAL A 983 5.54 -21.52 -9.17
C VAL A 983 4.80 -22.66 -8.50
N GLN A 984 4.72 -23.82 -9.16
CA GLN A 984 4.13 -25.03 -8.59
C GLN A 984 5.21 -26.00 -8.11
N TRP A 985 5.16 -26.38 -6.85
CA TRP A 985 6.17 -27.23 -6.19
C TRP A 985 6.02 -28.71 -6.58
N MET A 986 7.14 -29.37 -6.88
CA MET A 986 7.25 -30.73 -7.41
C MET A 986 8.11 -31.63 -6.54
N PRO A 987 7.92 -32.97 -6.56
CA PRO A 987 8.87 -33.91 -5.94
C PRO A 987 10.31 -33.66 -6.43
N GLU A 988 11.30 -33.63 -5.53
CA GLU A 988 12.68 -33.32 -5.87
C GLU A 988 13.33 -34.43 -6.73
N MET A 989 13.53 -34.15 -8.03
CA MET A 989 14.12 -35.08 -9.02
C MET A 989 15.43 -34.54 -9.58
N ARG A 990 16.51 -35.31 -9.41
CA ARG A 990 17.86 -35.02 -9.95
C ARG A 990 17.86 -35.19 -11.46
N VAL A 991 18.43 -34.21 -12.18
CA VAL A 991 18.53 -34.19 -13.65
C VAL A 991 19.91 -33.73 -14.12
N LYS A 992 20.29 -34.13 -15.34
CA LYS A 992 21.58 -33.86 -15.98
C LYS A 992 21.39 -33.31 -17.41
N PRO A 993 22.37 -32.54 -17.94
CA PRO A 993 22.34 -32.07 -19.32
C PRO A 993 22.17 -33.20 -20.34
N GLY A 994 21.30 -33.01 -21.32
CA GLY A 994 20.95 -33.99 -22.36
C GLY A 994 19.92 -35.04 -21.92
N GLU A 995 19.47 -35.04 -20.66
CA GLU A 995 18.30 -35.84 -20.27
C GLU A 995 17.00 -35.19 -20.74
N GLN A 996 15.98 -36.01 -20.98
CA GLN A 996 14.60 -35.55 -21.12
C GLN A 996 13.91 -35.67 -19.76
N PHE A 997 13.00 -34.72 -19.49
CA PHE A 997 12.14 -34.71 -18.30
C PHE A 997 10.69 -34.44 -18.71
N ALA A 998 9.81 -35.42 -18.50
CA ALA A 998 8.43 -35.38 -18.99
C ALA A 998 7.40 -35.01 -17.90
N VAL A 999 6.59 -33.97 -18.19
CA VAL A 999 5.61 -33.35 -17.29
C VAL A 999 4.26 -33.27 -17.99
N VAL A 1000 3.19 -33.71 -17.33
CA VAL A 1000 1.82 -33.52 -17.80
C VAL A 1000 1.30 -32.17 -17.29
N ALA A 1001 0.70 -31.37 -18.16
CA ALA A 1001 0.07 -30.10 -17.84
C ALA A 1001 -1.43 -30.17 -18.15
N ARG A 1002 -2.25 -29.56 -17.29
CA ARG A 1002 -3.72 -29.53 -17.39
C ARG A 1002 -4.27 -28.15 -17.07
N HIS A 1003 -5.49 -27.86 -17.51
CA HIS A 1003 -6.32 -26.81 -16.91
C HIS A 1003 -7.78 -27.23 -16.76
N ASP A 1004 -8.47 -26.73 -15.72
CA ASP A 1004 -9.86 -27.06 -15.39
C ASP A 1004 -10.85 -25.89 -15.57
N THR A 1005 -10.41 -24.83 -16.25
CA THR A 1005 -11.03 -23.49 -16.42
C THR A 1005 -10.88 -22.50 -15.26
N PHE A 1006 -10.33 -22.91 -14.10
CA PHE A 1006 -9.94 -22.01 -13.01
C PHE A 1006 -8.46 -22.10 -12.65
N SER A 1007 -7.84 -23.27 -12.78
CA SER A 1007 -6.44 -23.48 -12.44
C SER A 1007 -5.68 -24.16 -13.59
N ILE A 1008 -4.37 -23.92 -13.62
CA ILE A 1008 -3.40 -24.66 -14.44
C ILE A 1008 -2.55 -25.48 -13.47
N SER A 1009 -2.35 -26.77 -13.79
CA SER A 1009 -1.63 -27.71 -12.92
C SER A 1009 -0.66 -28.59 -13.70
N TYR A 1010 0.51 -28.82 -13.12
CA TYR A 1010 1.57 -29.68 -13.62
C TYR A 1010 1.75 -30.92 -12.73
N GLU A 1011 2.10 -32.05 -13.34
CA GLU A 1011 2.45 -33.31 -12.68
C GLU A 1011 3.67 -33.94 -13.36
N ILE A 1012 4.59 -34.50 -12.57
CA ILE A 1012 5.67 -35.34 -13.10
C ILE A 1012 5.05 -36.61 -13.69
N SER A 1013 5.38 -36.97 -14.93
CA SER A 1013 4.79 -38.17 -15.57
C SER A 1013 5.20 -39.48 -14.87
N GLU A 1014 4.33 -40.50 -14.91
CA GLU A 1014 4.56 -41.78 -14.21
C GLU A 1014 5.90 -42.44 -14.58
N ASN A 1015 6.32 -42.34 -15.84
CA ASN A 1015 7.60 -42.87 -16.34
C ASN A 1015 8.83 -42.20 -15.71
N GLU A 1016 8.70 -40.97 -15.21
CA GLU A 1016 9.75 -40.28 -14.43
C GLU A 1016 9.67 -40.69 -12.95
N ILE A 1017 8.47 -40.75 -12.37
CA ILE A 1017 8.26 -41.15 -10.95
C ILE A 1017 8.81 -42.56 -10.68
N LEU A 1018 8.67 -43.48 -11.64
CA LEU A 1018 9.21 -44.85 -11.54
C LEU A 1018 10.74 -44.91 -11.52
N GLN A 1019 11.45 -43.86 -11.95
CA GLN A 1019 12.91 -43.74 -11.89
C GLN A 1019 13.38 -43.30 -10.49
N SER A 1020 13.08 -44.09 -9.47
CA SER A 1020 13.36 -43.79 -8.05
C SER A 1020 14.82 -43.40 -7.73
N SER A 1021 15.79 -43.76 -8.58
CA SER A 1021 17.19 -43.33 -8.48
C SER A 1021 17.43 -41.83 -8.75
N ARG A 1022 16.46 -41.13 -9.35
CA ARG A 1022 16.49 -39.66 -9.55
C ARG A 1022 16.04 -38.90 -8.29
N ALA A 1023 15.25 -39.49 -7.38
CA ALA A 1023 14.73 -38.79 -6.22
C ALA A 1023 15.86 -38.32 -5.27
N THR A 1024 15.70 -37.16 -4.61
CA THR A 1024 16.68 -36.71 -3.59
C THR A 1024 16.50 -37.34 -2.22
N GLY A 1025 15.31 -37.88 -1.93
CA GLY A 1025 14.91 -38.39 -0.62
C GLY A 1025 14.17 -37.35 0.26
N VAL A 1026 14.08 -36.09 -0.17
CA VAL A 1026 13.26 -35.07 0.51
C VAL A 1026 11.78 -35.27 0.10
N PRO A 1027 10.84 -35.49 1.04
CA PRO A 1027 9.42 -35.54 0.73
C PRO A 1027 8.91 -34.19 0.22
N LEU A 1028 7.94 -34.21 -0.70
CA LEU A 1028 7.32 -32.99 -1.23
C LEU A 1028 6.63 -32.16 -0.12
N VAL A 1029 5.98 -32.82 0.84
CA VAL A 1029 5.24 -32.19 1.94
C VAL A 1029 5.41 -32.98 3.24
N ASP A 1030 5.36 -32.30 4.40
CA ASP A 1030 5.25 -33.00 5.69
C ASP A 1030 3.82 -33.56 5.89
N PRO A 1031 3.64 -34.86 6.17
CA PRO A 1031 2.30 -35.47 6.23
C PRO A 1031 1.48 -34.99 7.43
N VAL A 1032 2.11 -34.56 8.53
CA VAL A 1032 1.39 -34.02 9.70
C VAL A 1032 0.92 -32.59 9.41
N TRP A 1033 1.77 -31.78 8.77
CA TRP A 1033 1.38 -30.46 8.27
C TRP A 1033 0.20 -30.56 7.30
N LYS A 1034 0.26 -31.48 6.33
CA LYS A 1034 -0.83 -31.68 5.37
C LYS A 1034 -2.14 -32.06 6.05
N SER A 1035 -2.10 -33.02 6.98
CA SER A 1035 -3.30 -33.44 7.72
C SER A 1035 -3.91 -32.30 8.55
N ALA A 1036 -3.10 -31.37 9.06
CA ALA A 1036 -3.57 -30.20 9.79
C ALA A 1036 -4.11 -29.10 8.84
N HIS A 1037 -3.47 -28.89 7.69
CA HIS A 1037 -3.94 -28.00 6.64
C HIS A 1037 -5.30 -28.44 6.08
N ASP A 1038 -5.43 -29.71 5.70
CA ASP A 1038 -6.67 -30.29 5.14
C ASP A 1038 -7.84 -30.19 6.15
N ALA A 1039 -7.56 -30.23 7.46
CA ALA A 1039 -8.54 -29.99 8.52
C ALA A 1039 -8.88 -28.49 8.67
N LEU A 1040 -7.88 -27.60 8.67
CA LEU A 1040 -8.10 -26.16 8.79
C LEU A 1040 -8.87 -25.58 7.59
N GLN A 1041 -8.70 -26.14 6.39
CA GLN A 1041 -9.48 -25.77 5.22
C GLN A 1041 -10.96 -26.16 5.33
N GLN A 1042 -11.28 -27.25 6.03
CA GLN A 1042 -12.67 -27.61 6.34
C GLN A 1042 -13.30 -26.61 7.31
N VAL A 1043 -12.56 -26.16 8.32
CA VAL A 1043 -13.00 -25.09 9.25
C VAL A 1043 -13.20 -23.76 8.51
N ASN A 1044 -12.22 -23.34 7.71
CA ASN A 1044 -12.31 -22.15 6.82
C ASN A 1044 -13.57 -22.22 5.93
N SER A 1045 -13.83 -23.38 5.32
CA SER A 1045 -15.00 -23.62 4.47
C SER A 1045 -16.33 -23.59 5.21
N GLN A 1046 -16.36 -23.86 6.52
CA GLN A 1046 -17.55 -23.73 7.36
C GLN A 1046 -17.74 -22.28 7.82
N LEU A 1047 -16.67 -21.62 8.26
CA LEU A 1047 -16.66 -20.22 8.69
C LEU A 1047 -17.16 -19.28 7.57
N VAL A 1048 -16.62 -19.44 6.35
CA VAL A 1048 -17.05 -18.64 5.18
C VAL A 1048 -18.54 -18.86 4.89
N LYS A 1049 -19.05 -20.09 4.95
CA LYS A 1049 -20.48 -20.37 4.73
C LYS A 1049 -21.38 -19.72 5.79
N ALA A 1050 -20.98 -19.72 7.06
CA ALA A 1050 -21.71 -19.05 8.13
C ALA A 1050 -21.71 -17.52 7.94
N CYS A 1051 -20.54 -16.91 7.71
CA CYS A 1051 -20.42 -15.47 7.46
C CYS A 1051 -21.24 -15.00 6.26
N VAL A 1052 -21.28 -15.76 5.15
CA VAL A 1052 -22.08 -15.45 3.95
C VAL A 1052 -23.59 -15.60 4.20
N GLN A 1053 -24.01 -16.46 5.14
CA GLN A 1053 -25.42 -16.66 5.48
C GLN A 1053 -25.93 -15.70 6.57
N ASN A 1054 -25.04 -15.13 7.39
CA ASN A 1054 -25.41 -14.33 8.56
C ASN A 1054 -24.48 -13.10 8.73
N PRO A 1055 -24.93 -11.89 8.30
CA PRO A 1055 -24.14 -10.66 8.42
C PRO A 1055 -23.71 -10.29 9.85
N LEU A 1056 -24.45 -10.76 10.87
CA LEU A 1056 -24.12 -10.53 12.28
C LEU A 1056 -22.94 -11.40 12.72
N GLU A 1057 -22.77 -12.58 12.14
CA GLU A 1057 -21.63 -13.47 12.41
C GLU A 1057 -20.40 -13.01 11.66
N TYR A 1058 -20.52 -12.57 10.40
CA TYR A 1058 -19.44 -11.86 9.71
C TYR A 1058 -18.97 -10.65 10.53
N ARG A 1059 -19.89 -9.80 11.02
CA ARG A 1059 -19.55 -8.66 11.88
C ARG A 1059 -18.84 -9.08 13.18
N ALA A 1060 -19.30 -10.12 13.86
CA ALA A 1060 -18.67 -10.59 15.10
C ALA A 1060 -17.24 -11.10 14.85
N VAL A 1061 -17.03 -11.85 13.76
CA VAL A 1061 -15.71 -12.36 13.35
C VAL A 1061 -14.80 -11.20 12.92
N ALA A 1062 -15.28 -10.27 12.11
CA ALA A 1062 -14.50 -9.09 11.67
C ALA A 1062 -14.13 -8.18 12.85
N GLN A 1063 -15.04 -7.93 13.80
CA GLN A 1063 -14.74 -7.17 15.02
C GLN A 1063 -13.67 -7.85 15.88
N ALA A 1064 -13.72 -9.18 16.03
CA ALA A 1064 -12.71 -9.93 16.75
C ALA A 1064 -11.36 -9.96 15.99
N ALA A 1065 -11.38 -10.10 14.66
CA ALA A 1065 -10.17 -10.04 13.82
C ALA A 1065 -9.45 -8.68 13.93
N VAL A 1066 -10.19 -7.57 13.91
CA VAL A 1066 -9.66 -6.21 14.15
C VAL A 1066 -9.08 -6.07 15.56
N GLN A 1067 -9.74 -6.64 16.58
CA GLN A 1067 -9.19 -6.66 17.94
C GLN A 1067 -7.87 -7.43 17.97
N PHE A 1068 -7.84 -8.66 17.44
CA PHE A 1068 -6.67 -9.53 17.45
C PHE A 1068 -5.48 -8.93 16.68
N ALA A 1069 -5.71 -8.30 15.52
CA ALA A 1069 -4.66 -7.61 14.77
C ALA A 1069 -4.17 -6.30 15.41
N SER A 1070 -4.98 -5.67 16.28
CA SER A 1070 -4.59 -4.42 16.93
C SER A 1070 -3.61 -4.62 18.10
N ARG A 1071 -3.66 -5.80 18.76
CA ARG A 1071 -2.75 -6.19 19.86
C ARG A 1071 -2.53 -7.73 19.88
N PRO A 1072 -1.83 -8.29 18.88
CA PRO A 1072 -1.76 -9.74 18.66
C PRO A 1072 -0.94 -10.47 19.72
N HIS A 1073 0.13 -9.84 20.20
CA HIS A 1073 1.03 -10.40 21.21
C HIS A 1073 0.33 -10.59 22.58
N ASP A 1074 -0.70 -9.78 22.92
CA ASP A 1074 -1.52 -9.97 24.14
C ASP A 1074 -2.22 -11.35 24.12
N LEU A 1075 -2.47 -11.90 22.92
CA LEU A 1075 -3.08 -13.23 22.70
C LEU A 1075 -2.06 -14.27 22.20
N GLY A 1076 -0.76 -13.96 22.26
CA GLY A 1076 0.33 -14.81 21.77
C GLY A 1076 0.44 -14.92 20.24
N LEU A 1077 -0.40 -14.23 19.46
CA LEU A 1077 -0.33 -14.24 18.00
C LEU A 1077 0.89 -13.46 17.49
N ASP A 1078 1.32 -13.78 16.27
CA ASP A 1078 2.27 -12.95 15.51
C ASP A 1078 1.57 -11.78 14.83
N ALA A 1079 2.24 -10.62 14.76
CA ALA A 1079 1.68 -9.40 14.21
C ALA A 1079 1.34 -9.47 12.72
N GLY A 1080 2.20 -10.09 11.91
CA GLY A 1080 1.96 -10.25 10.47
C GLY A 1080 0.74 -11.13 10.20
N HIS A 1081 0.66 -12.30 10.84
CA HIS A 1081 -0.43 -13.26 10.60
C HIS A 1081 -1.78 -12.79 11.15
N ALA A 1082 -1.80 -12.12 12.31
CA ALA A 1082 -3.03 -11.54 12.84
C ALA A 1082 -3.56 -10.42 11.93
N ALA A 1083 -2.66 -9.56 11.42
CA ALA A 1083 -3.04 -8.50 10.49
C ALA A 1083 -3.43 -9.04 9.10
N GLU A 1084 -2.78 -10.08 8.58
CA GLU A 1084 -3.21 -10.79 7.36
C GLU A 1084 -4.62 -11.35 7.53
N TYR A 1085 -4.90 -12.01 8.66
CA TYR A 1085 -6.24 -12.50 8.95
C TYR A 1085 -7.28 -11.36 9.08
N CYS A 1086 -6.90 -10.25 9.70
CA CYS A 1086 -7.75 -9.06 9.75
C CYS A 1086 -8.00 -8.45 8.36
N MET A 1087 -7.01 -8.40 7.47
CA MET A 1087 -7.23 -7.98 6.09
C MET A 1087 -8.18 -8.93 5.36
N LYS A 1088 -8.00 -10.25 5.52
CA LYS A 1088 -8.90 -11.29 4.96
C LYS A 1088 -10.34 -11.19 5.47
N MET A 1089 -10.56 -10.66 6.68
CA MET A 1089 -11.90 -10.45 7.28
C MET A 1089 -12.42 -9.02 7.19
N MET A 1090 -11.66 -8.08 6.62
CA MET A 1090 -12.09 -6.72 6.25
C MET A 1090 -12.22 -6.54 4.73
N GLY A 1091 -12.09 -7.64 3.97
CA GLY A 1091 -12.59 -7.79 2.59
C GLY A 1091 -13.88 -8.58 2.54
#